data_AF-A0A7H8QLV2-F1
#
_entry.id   AF-A0A7H8QLV2-F1
#
_cell.length_a   1.000
_cell.length_b   1.000
_cell.length_c   1.000
_cell.angle_alpha   90.00
_cell.angle_beta   90.00
_cell.angle_gamma   90.00
#
_symmetry.space_group_name_H-M   'P 1'
#
loop_
_entity.id
_entity.type
_entity.pdbx_description
1 polymer ?
#
loop_
_entity_poly.entity_id
_entity_poly.type
_entity_poly.pdbx_seq_one_letter_code
_entity_poly.pdbx_strand_id
1 'polypeptide(L)'
;MVSPLTSDDEDIFNRLQQAADPKVLEEQQQAVNERMNAIYQKAQSRLAELIDENSTLPCTISRIHILNATRTRKSFLERIFDPILSANQDKPYTLSEALREVSRGADKLGRLDIFHEPISVFLDKPTDPNALPTDLDVYLSVREKSKILLKTGTDLGNAEGSAYGNLLWRNIFGGAESLNVNASLGTRTRSAYQATFESPILSDPDFRWEIGGIASSTDKPWASHEEVLKGGWAKLRWQNHSGQLHELAYNGFWRQITGLGPNASLTVRGDAGDSVKSSITHTWVHDGRNRRLLPSSGVFAKTVNELAGWGPLKGDVAFWKSEIETQGAVPIPIPGIKGESGVSFTTGLRAGLLYPLNLDWSAKPQPSQVNDRFILGGPTDVRGFRQAGLGPHDGSSAVGGDVYAAGSANLLIPLPRAGKDSPLRFQAFVNGGRLLALRTSQKESPKTSDEVKNAISSTITELGNGLPSIAAGVGLVYAHPAARFELNFSLPVVQRKGEEGRKGLQLGIGINFFCLLHNPKPPAAPTVHDYYSCTTHSNQHTVISPRRYSGPFPQSRYIYISSRTQIPSANQNHRARPAMAQFYPQQSYAPSSPQNLQFYSSSYPVSGHTTPSQAAYGAYGAPPGQAQAYPTAGGGAGGYGGFSGASSGVSGRMGDQGGLRTGWLAAFGTEGYDGEPPLLEELGVNFDHIQTKTLTVLNPFARIDQHLMDDSDLYGALLYILLYGTFLLFSGKVFYGYIYGVAVFGTLALHLILSLMSPSLDAGGASPNPADPSTYDPHHKPSDSTGSVGGASGHFSATLTFPRSASVLGYCFLPLVLTSLIGILLPMDTMFGYLLTSAAVGWCTYSSSGMFCAVGRMRGMRGLVAYPLALFYVVFGIMGIFSSRGSGTLAAKTGSF
;
A
#
# COMPACT_ATOMS: atom_id res chain seq x y z
N MET A 1 -48.72 -26.39 -55.31
CA MET A 1 -47.40 -26.56 -55.94
C MET A 1 -46.45 -25.61 -55.25
N VAL A 2 -45.41 -26.13 -54.60
CA VAL A 2 -44.36 -25.34 -53.95
C VAL A 2 -43.17 -25.34 -54.92
N SER A 3 -42.63 -24.17 -55.23
CA SER A 3 -41.42 -24.08 -56.06
C SER A 3 -40.23 -24.69 -55.31
N PRO A 4 -39.40 -25.54 -55.94
CA PRO A 4 -38.20 -26.04 -55.29
C PRO A 4 -37.23 -24.88 -55.06
N LEU A 5 -36.68 -24.81 -53.85
CA LEU A 5 -35.58 -23.90 -53.53
C LEU A 5 -34.37 -24.22 -54.42
N THR A 6 -33.69 -23.18 -54.89
CA THR A 6 -32.48 -23.32 -55.68
C THR A 6 -31.31 -23.81 -54.83
N SER A 7 -30.36 -24.53 -55.44
CA SER A 7 -29.19 -25.09 -54.76
C SER A 7 -28.36 -24.06 -53.98
N ASP A 8 -28.39 -22.80 -54.41
CA ASP A 8 -27.67 -21.71 -53.78
C ASP A 8 -28.28 -21.32 -52.41
N ASP A 9 -29.58 -21.57 -52.19
CA ASP A 9 -30.27 -21.26 -50.92
C ASP A 9 -29.95 -22.29 -49.82
N GLU A 10 -29.88 -23.59 -50.18
CA GLU A 10 -29.39 -24.66 -49.30
C GLU A 10 -27.96 -24.37 -48.84
N ASP A 11 -27.10 -23.86 -49.73
CA ASP A 11 -25.71 -23.53 -49.43
C ASP A 11 -25.59 -22.30 -48.50
N ILE A 12 -26.50 -21.34 -48.61
CA ILE A 12 -26.63 -20.20 -47.68
C ILE A 12 -27.08 -20.68 -46.29
N PHE A 13 -28.08 -21.56 -46.21
CA PHE A 13 -28.53 -22.11 -44.92
C PHE A 13 -27.44 -22.92 -44.22
N ASN A 14 -26.69 -23.75 -44.95
CA ASN A 14 -25.56 -24.50 -44.40
C ASN A 14 -24.42 -23.57 -43.91
N ARG A 15 -24.13 -22.47 -44.62
CA ARG A 15 -23.16 -21.45 -44.18
C ARG A 15 -23.62 -20.68 -42.94
N LEU A 16 -24.92 -20.45 -42.76
CA LEU A 16 -25.50 -19.86 -41.55
C LEU A 16 -25.55 -20.83 -40.36
N GLN A 17 -25.47 -22.14 -40.62
CA GLN A 17 -25.48 -23.19 -39.58
C GLN A 17 -24.07 -23.51 -39.05
N GLN A 18 -23.01 -23.06 -39.72
CA GLN A 18 -21.64 -23.13 -39.20
C GLN A 18 -21.46 -22.16 -38.03
N ALA A 19 -21.04 -22.69 -36.88
CA ALA A 19 -20.65 -21.86 -35.74
C ALA A 19 -19.47 -20.96 -36.13
N ALA A 20 -19.69 -19.64 -36.17
CA ALA A 20 -18.68 -18.68 -36.55
C ALA A 20 -17.44 -18.79 -35.65
N ASP A 21 -16.25 -18.77 -36.26
CA ASP A 21 -14.98 -18.86 -35.53
C ASP A 21 -14.91 -17.73 -34.49
N PRO A 22 -14.70 -18.04 -33.18
CA PRO A 22 -14.71 -17.04 -32.12
C PRO A 22 -13.72 -15.89 -32.37
N LYS A 23 -12.62 -16.13 -33.09
CA LYS A 23 -11.68 -15.06 -33.45
C LYS A 23 -12.27 -14.05 -34.44
N VAL A 24 -13.04 -14.53 -35.42
CA VAL A 24 -13.70 -13.67 -36.41
C VAL A 24 -14.82 -12.86 -35.75
N LEU A 25 -15.52 -13.44 -34.78
CA LEU A 25 -16.47 -12.72 -33.93
C LEU A 25 -15.79 -11.62 -33.09
N GLU A 26 -14.65 -11.91 -32.46
CA GLU A 26 -13.88 -10.91 -31.72
C GLU A 26 -13.35 -9.78 -32.63
N GLU A 27 -12.81 -10.10 -33.81
CA GLU A 27 -12.35 -9.10 -34.79
C GLU A 27 -13.50 -8.22 -35.31
N GLN A 28 -14.67 -8.81 -35.62
CA GLN A 28 -15.85 -8.04 -36.00
C GLN A 28 -16.34 -7.14 -34.85
N GLN A 29 -16.35 -7.65 -33.62
CA GLN A 29 -16.78 -6.86 -32.46
C GLN A 29 -15.77 -5.75 -32.12
N GLN A 30 -14.46 -5.97 -32.32
CA GLN A 30 -13.44 -4.92 -32.25
C GLN A 30 -13.65 -3.86 -33.34
N ALA A 31 -13.82 -4.25 -34.61
CA ALA A 31 -14.06 -3.32 -35.71
C ALA A 31 -15.36 -2.51 -35.55
N VAL A 32 -16.42 -3.10 -34.98
CA VAL A 32 -17.66 -2.40 -34.63
C VAL A 32 -17.42 -1.41 -33.48
N ASN A 33 -16.68 -1.81 -32.43
CA ASN A 33 -16.32 -0.91 -31.33
C ASN A 33 -15.44 0.25 -31.81
N GLU A 34 -14.47 0.02 -32.69
CA GLU A 34 -13.63 1.07 -33.29
C GLU A 34 -14.44 2.06 -34.11
N ARG A 35 -15.33 1.57 -35.01
CA ARG A 35 -16.25 2.44 -35.76
C ARG A 35 -17.16 3.24 -34.85
N MET A 36 -17.71 2.60 -33.81
CA MET A 36 -18.56 3.26 -32.82
C MET A 36 -17.79 4.36 -32.08
N ASN A 37 -16.55 4.07 -31.63
CA ASN A 37 -15.68 5.04 -30.97
C ASN A 37 -15.33 6.22 -31.90
N ALA A 38 -15.01 5.96 -33.17
CA ALA A 38 -14.71 7.01 -34.16
C ALA A 38 -15.94 7.89 -34.44
N ILE A 39 -17.15 7.31 -34.49
CA ILE A 39 -18.41 8.06 -34.60
C ILE A 39 -18.65 8.92 -33.36
N TYR A 40 -18.44 8.37 -32.15
CA TYR A 40 -18.56 9.14 -30.90
C TYR A 40 -17.55 10.29 -30.83
N GLN A 41 -16.28 10.06 -31.18
CA GLN A 41 -15.26 11.11 -31.25
C GLN A 41 -15.65 12.21 -32.24
N LYS A 42 -16.13 11.84 -33.45
CA LYS A 42 -16.59 12.81 -34.46
C LYS A 42 -17.85 13.57 -34.04
N ALA A 43 -18.74 12.93 -33.27
CA ALA A 43 -19.90 13.59 -32.69
C ALA A 43 -19.50 14.58 -31.58
N GLN A 44 -18.53 14.21 -30.73
CA GLN A 44 -17.96 15.08 -29.70
C GLN A 44 -17.22 16.27 -30.31
N SER A 45 -16.39 16.06 -31.35
CA SER A 45 -15.67 17.17 -32.00
C SER A 45 -16.61 18.14 -32.70
N ARG A 46 -17.69 17.64 -33.34
CA ARG A 46 -18.71 18.51 -33.95
C ARG A 46 -19.55 19.25 -32.90
N LEU A 47 -19.81 18.64 -31.76
CA LEU A 47 -20.49 19.30 -30.64
C LEU A 47 -19.60 20.38 -30.02
N ALA A 48 -18.29 20.15 -29.92
CA ALA A 48 -17.30 21.14 -29.52
C ALA A 48 -17.29 22.35 -30.48
N GLU A 49 -17.19 22.09 -31.78
CA GLU A 49 -17.24 23.10 -32.85
C GLU A 49 -18.52 23.95 -32.76
N LEU A 50 -19.70 23.32 -32.63
CA LEU A 50 -20.98 24.03 -32.46
C LEU A 50 -21.05 24.85 -31.16
N ILE A 51 -20.44 24.39 -30.06
CA ILE A 51 -20.38 25.15 -28.80
C ILE A 51 -19.45 26.36 -28.95
N ASP A 52 -18.35 26.22 -29.68
CA ASP A 52 -17.38 27.30 -29.92
C ASP A 52 -17.95 28.39 -30.85
N GLU A 53 -18.59 27.99 -31.95
CA GLU A 53 -19.33 28.88 -32.87
C GLU A 53 -20.43 29.70 -32.15
N ASN A 54 -21.09 29.09 -31.14
CA ASN A 54 -22.18 29.70 -30.40
C ASN A 54 -21.77 30.19 -29.00
N SER A 55 -20.46 30.23 -28.71
CA SER A 55 -19.88 30.48 -27.38
C SER A 55 -20.24 31.85 -26.78
N THR A 56 -20.57 32.81 -27.64
CA THR A 56 -20.93 34.20 -27.30
C THR A 56 -22.43 34.44 -27.19
N LEU A 57 -23.29 33.46 -27.47
CA LEU A 57 -24.74 33.64 -27.37
C LEU A 57 -25.15 33.95 -25.91
N PRO A 58 -26.00 34.96 -25.68
CA PRO A 58 -26.52 35.25 -24.35
C PRO A 58 -27.52 34.16 -23.95
N CYS A 59 -27.32 33.60 -22.75
CA CYS A 59 -28.19 32.60 -22.15
C CYS A 59 -28.44 32.91 -20.68
N THR A 60 -29.58 32.46 -20.18
CA THR A 60 -30.06 32.72 -18.81
C THR A 60 -30.35 31.38 -18.15
N ILE A 61 -29.70 31.07 -17.02
CA ILE A 61 -29.98 29.82 -16.28
C ILE A 61 -31.23 30.05 -15.42
N SER A 62 -32.32 29.37 -15.75
CA SER A 62 -33.61 29.49 -15.04
C SER A 62 -33.67 28.57 -13.82
N ARG A 63 -33.27 27.30 -13.95
CA ARG A 63 -33.29 26.31 -12.87
C ARG A 63 -32.11 25.35 -12.94
N ILE A 64 -31.79 24.80 -11.78
CA ILE A 64 -30.83 23.70 -11.62
C ILE A 64 -31.54 22.55 -10.90
N HIS A 65 -31.68 21.43 -11.60
CA HIS A 65 -32.31 20.20 -11.14
C HIS A 65 -31.25 19.17 -10.77
N ILE A 66 -31.21 18.74 -9.50
CA ILE A 66 -30.28 17.71 -9.03
C ILE A 66 -31.06 16.41 -8.86
N LEU A 67 -30.77 15.43 -9.73
CA LEU A 67 -31.46 14.14 -9.78
C LEU A 67 -30.72 13.11 -8.92
N ASN A 68 -31.47 12.29 -8.17
CA ASN A 68 -30.98 11.19 -7.32
C ASN A 68 -30.15 11.59 -6.08
N ALA A 69 -30.05 12.87 -5.72
CA ALA A 69 -29.46 13.34 -4.47
C ALA A 69 -30.43 13.14 -3.27
N THR A 70 -30.70 11.89 -2.89
CA THR A 70 -31.77 11.56 -1.93
C THR A 70 -31.45 11.80 -0.46
N ARG A 71 -30.16 11.82 -0.09
CA ARG A 71 -29.70 11.91 1.32
C ARG A 71 -28.98 13.22 1.62
N THR A 72 -28.71 14.01 0.60
CA THR A 72 -28.01 15.29 0.71
C THR A 72 -29.02 16.42 0.94
N ARG A 73 -28.70 17.35 1.86
CA ARG A 73 -29.59 18.45 2.23
C ARG A 73 -29.74 19.43 1.07
N LYS A 74 -30.97 19.86 0.83
CA LYS A 74 -31.27 20.92 -0.15
C LYS A 74 -30.44 22.19 0.13
N SER A 75 -30.40 22.68 1.37
CA SER A 75 -29.64 23.90 1.75
C SER A 75 -28.12 23.80 1.55
N PHE A 76 -27.56 22.58 1.57
CA PHE A 76 -26.15 22.34 1.26
C PHE A 76 -25.88 22.45 -0.24
N LEU A 77 -26.81 21.97 -1.07
CA LEU A 77 -26.74 22.06 -2.53
C LEU A 77 -27.06 23.48 -3.02
N GLU A 78 -28.06 24.15 -2.44
CA GLU A 78 -28.37 25.57 -2.68
C GLU A 78 -27.10 26.42 -2.54
N ARG A 79 -26.36 26.27 -1.44
CA ARG A 79 -25.11 27.02 -1.23
C ARG A 79 -24.03 26.82 -2.32
N ILE A 80 -24.06 25.71 -3.07
CA ILE A 80 -23.14 25.44 -4.19
C ILE A 80 -23.63 26.08 -5.49
N PHE A 81 -24.95 26.07 -5.74
CA PHE A 81 -25.54 26.43 -7.04
C PHE A 81 -26.24 27.82 -7.05
N ASP A 82 -26.59 28.38 -5.90
CA ASP A 82 -27.14 29.74 -5.77
C ASP A 82 -26.26 30.82 -6.41
N PRO A 83 -24.91 30.79 -6.33
CA PRO A 83 -24.06 31.76 -7.04
C PRO A 83 -24.26 31.77 -8.57
N ILE A 84 -24.59 30.61 -9.15
CA ILE A 84 -24.84 30.46 -10.60
C ILE A 84 -26.22 31.02 -10.96
N LEU A 85 -27.18 30.95 -10.03
CA LEU A 85 -28.53 31.48 -10.22
C LEU A 85 -28.66 32.97 -9.89
N SER A 86 -27.82 33.51 -9.00
CA SER A 86 -27.87 34.91 -8.56
C SER A 86 -27.08 35.86 -9.46
N ALA A 87 -25.91 35.46 -9.95
CA ALA A 87 -25.12 36.29 -10.89
C ALA A 87 -25.86 36.54 -12.22
N ASN A 88 -26.83 35.69 -12.56
CA ASN A 88 -27.74 35.86 -13.71
C ASN A 88 -28.73 37.04 -13.55
N GLN A 89 -28.83 37.68 -12.37
CA GLN A 89 -29.75 38.80 -12.13
C GLN A 89 -29.18 40.16 -12.57
N ASP A 90 -27.85 40.34 -12.51
CA ASP A 90 -27.18 41.60 -12.85
C ASP A 90 -26.63 41.62 -14.30
N LYS A 91 -26.28 40.45 -14.85
CA LYS A 91 -25.77 40.29 -16.23
C LYS A 91 -26.15 38.90 -16.78
N PRO A 92 -26.68 38.78 -18.01
CA PRO A 92 -26.85 37.47 -18.65
C PRO A 92 -25.49 36.83 -18.95
N TYR A 93 -25.41 35.51 -18.79
CA TYR A 93 -24.22 34.74 -19.14
C TYR A 93 -24.06 34.59 -20.65
N THR A 94 -22.82 34.41 -21.13
CA THR A 94 -22.62 33.75 -22.43
C THR A 94 -22.73 32.23 -22.27
N LEU A 95 -23.04 31.52 -23.36
CA LEU A 95 -23.12 30.04 -23.35
C LEU A 95 -21.83 29.39 -22.80
N SER A 96 -20.67 29.95 -23.16
CA SER A 96 -19.37 29.50 -22.65
C SER A 96 -19.16 29.76 -21.15
N GLU A 97 -19.56 30.94 -20.65
CA GLU A 97 -19.54 31.25 -19.21
C GLU A 97 -20.49 30.34 -18.42
N ALA A 98 -21.72 30.11 -18.91
CA ALA A 98 -22.71 29.25 -18.28
C ALA A 98 -22.24 27.79 -18.20
N LEU A 99 -21.74 27.23 -19.30
CA LEU A 99 -21.16 25.88 -19.32
C LEU A 99 -19.99 25.74 -18.33
N ARG A 100 -19.11 26.75 -18.28
CA ARG A 100 -17.94 26.76 -17.39
C ARG A 100 -18.33 26.80 -15.91
N GLU A 101 -19.29 27.65 -15.52
CA GLU A 101 -19.71 27.74 -14.11
C GLU A 101 -20.55 26.53 -13.68
N VAL A 102 -21.39 25.98 -14.56
CA VAL A 102 -22.09 24.69 -14.31
C VAL A 102 -21.09 23.54 -14.16
N SER A 103 -20.07 23.46 -15.02
CA SER A 103 -18.99 22.47 -14.88
C SER A 103 -18.23 22.64 -13.57
N ARG A 104 -17.86 23.87 -13.19
CA ARG A 104 -17.23 24.14 -11.89
C ARG A 104 -18.12 23.70 -10.72
N GLY A 105 -19.43 23.92 -10.80
CA GLY A 105 -20.40 23.44 -9.82
C GLY A 105 -20.44 21.90 -9.71
N ALA A 106 -20.43 21.21 -10.85
CA ALA A 106 -20.34 19.74 -10.91
C ALA A 106 -19.00 19.21 -10.35
N ASP A 107 -17.87 19.83 -10.70
CA ASP A 107 -16.54 19.48 -10.18
C ASP A 107 -16.47 19.67 -8.66
N LYS A 108 -17.00 20.79 -8.15
CA LYS A 108 -17.11 21.07 -6.71
C LYS A 108 -17.94 19.99 -6.01
N LEU A 109 -19.01 19.51 -6.66
CA LEU A 109 -19.87 18.45 -6.15
C LEU A 109 -19.18 17.07 -6.13
N GLY A 110 -18.29 16.78 -7.10
CA GLY A 110 -17.46 15.57 -7.13
C GLY A 110 -16.44 15.51 -5.99
N ARG A 111 -15.68 16.60 -5.79
CA ARG A 111 -14.62 16.73 -4.75
C ARG A 111 -15.08 16.55 -3.29
N LEU A 112 -16.40 16.51 -3.06
CA LEU A 112 -16.97 16.24 -1.73
C LEU A 112 -16.96 14.75 -1.34
N ASP A 113 -16.55 13.83 -2.22
CA ASP A 113 -16.51 12.35 -2.01
C ASP A 113 -17.86 11.70 -1.60
N ILE A 114 -18.98 12.38 -1.80
CA ILE A 114 -20.33 11.84 -1.53
C ILE A 114 -21.04 11.28 -2.76
N PHE A 115 -20.56 11.58 -3.98
CA PHE A 115 -21.09 11.06 -5.24
C PHE A 115 -20.02 10.26 -6.01
N HIS A 116 -20.46 9.36 -6.87
CA HIS A 116 -19.60 8.72 -7.88
C HIS A 116 -19.27 9.72 -9.00
N GLU A 117 -18.02 9.72 -9.44
CA GLU A 117 -17.53 10.49 -10.59
C GLU A 117 -17.55 9.62 -11.86
N PRO A 118 -17.74 10.18 -13.06
CA PRO A 118 -18.07 11.58 -13.33
C PRO A 118 -19.55 11.91 -13.06
N ILE A 119 -19.86 13.18 -12.81
CA ILE A 119 -21.24 13.67 -12.66
C ILE A 119 -21.75 14.06 -14.05
N SER A 120 -22.88 13.48 -14.47
CA SER A 120 -23.50 13.78 -15.77
C SER A 120 -24.33 15.06 -15.71
N VAL A 121 -24.01 16.01 -16.59
CA VAL A 121 -24.71 17.29 -16.77
C VAL A 121 -25.45 17.27 -18.11
N PHE A 122 -26.70 17.70 -18.10
CA PHE A 122 -27.52 17.90 -19.30
C PHE A 122 -28.12 19.31 -19.29
N LEU A 123 -28.34 19.89 -20.47
CA LEU A 123 -29.02 21.16 -20.67
C LEU A 123 -30.28 20.90 -21.49
N ASP A 124 -31.41 21.50 -21.10
CA ASP A 124 -32.66 21.45 -21.85
C ASP A 124 -33.35 22.82 -21.83
N LYS A 125 -34.37 22.98 -22.68
CA LYS A 125 -35.22 24.17 -22.69
C LYS A 125 -36.28 24.07 -21.59
N PRO A 126 -36.58 25.17 -20.87
CA PRO A 126 -37.61 25.15 -19.84
C PRO A 126 -38.98 24.79 -20.43
N THR A 127 -39.75 24.00 -19.69
CA THR A 127 -41.10 23.58 -20.10
C THR A 127 -42.19 24.64 -19.81
N ASP A 128 -41.82 25.78 -19.21
CA ASP A 128 -42.77 26.82 -18.84
C ASP A 128 -43.24 27.67 -20.04
N PRO A 129 -44.56 27.96 -20.18
CA PRO A 129 -45.08 28.82 -21.23
C PRO A 129 -44.56 30.27 -21.24
N ASN A 130 -43.97 30.72 -20.13
CA ASN A 130 -43.45 32.08 -19.93
C ASN A 130 -41.91 32.16 -19.94
N ALA A 131 -41.22 31.09 -20.35
CA ALA A 131 -39.77 31.08 -20.47
C ALA A 131 -39.30 31.90 -21.68
N LEU A 132 -38.18 32.61 -21.53
CA LEU A 132 -37.53 33.31 -22.63
C LEU A 132 -36.83 32.32 -23.55
N PRO A 133 -36.66 32.61 -24.86
CA PRO A 133 -35.89 31.76 -25.77
C PRO A 133 -34.40 31.60 -25.38
N THR A 134 -33.90 32.44 -24.48
CA THR A 134 -32.54 32.40 -23.91
C THR A 134 -32.45 31.56 -22.63
N ASP A 135 -33.59 31.19 -22.02
CA ASP A 135 -33.61 30.46 -20.76
C ASP A 135 -33.21 28.99 -20.96
N LEU A 136 -32.41 28.46 -20.03
CA LEU A 136 -31.93 27.09 -20.00
C LEU A 136 -32.14 26.46 -18.61
N ASP A 137 -32.69 25.25 -18.59
CA ASP A 137 -32.78 24.43 -17.39
C ASP A 137 -31.64 23.39 -17.39
N VAL A 138 -30.90 23.32 -16.27
CA VAL A 138 -29.73 22.45 -16.09
C VAL A 138 -30.12 21.22 -15.28
N TYR A 139 -29.78 20.02 -15.75
CA TYR A 139 -30.00 18.76 -15.03
C TYR A 139 -28.67 18.10 -14.67
N LEU A 140 -28.36 18.02 -13.37
CA LEU A 140 -27.25 17.22 -12.85
C LEU A 140 -27.79 15.88 -12.35
N SER A 141 -27.43 14.78 -13.04
CA SER A 141 -27.70 13.43 -12.55
C SER A 141 -26.48 12.91 -11.79
N VAL A 142 -26.67 12.68 -10.49
CA VAL A 142 -25.64 12.19 -9.58
C VAL A 142 -25.96 10.77 -9.10
N ARG A 143 -24.96 10.09 -8.52
CA ARG A 143 -25.15 8.79 -7.85
C ARG A 143 -24.47 8.82 -6.49
N GLU A 144 -25.25 8.82 -5.41
CA GLU A 144 -24.74 8.84 -4.04
C GLU A 144 -23.89 7.59 -3.73
N LYS A 145 -22.73 7.79 -3.09
CA LYS A 145 -21.85 6.72 -2.57
C LYS A 145 -22.49 6.04 -1.34
N SER A 146 -21.95 4.88 -0.94
CA SER A 146 -22.41 4.19 0.27
C SER A 146 -22.23 5.07 1.52
N LYS A 147 -23.26 5.08 2.39
CA LYS A 147 -23.25 5.82 3.66
C LYS A 147 -22.21 5.25 4.63
N ILE A 148 -22.03 3.94 4.65
CA ILE A 148 -21.06 3.24 5.49
C ILE A 148 -20.11 2.47 4.59
N LEU A 149 -18.82 2.63 4.84
CA LEU A 149 -17.74 1.88 4.21
C LEU A 149 -16.85 1.31 5.31
N LEU A 150 -16.95 0.00 5.52
CA LEU A 150 -16.00 -0.75 6.34
C LEU A 150 -14.86 -1.21 5.43
N LYS A 151 -13.61 -0.93 5.82
CA LYS A 151 -12.40 -1.51 5.24
C LYS A 151 -11.66 -2.26 6.34
N THR A 152 -11.11 -3.42 6.01
CA THR A 152 -10.10 -4.09 6.83
C THR A 152 -8.88 -4.32 5.96
N GLY A 153 -7.70 -4.35 6.56
CA GLY A 153 -6.46 -4.57 5.83
C GLY A 153 -5.32 -4.93 6.77
N THR A 154 -4.24 -5.45 6.20
CA THR A 154 -2.96 -5.58 6.88
C THR A 154 -1.95 -4.69 6.17
N ASP A 155 -1.30 -3.85 6.96
CA ASP A 155 -0.22 -2.99 6.56
C ASP A 155 1.12 -3.58 7.02
N LEU A 156 2.16 -3.35 6.21
CA LEU A 156 3.51 -3.85 6.43
C LEU A 156 4.45 -2.71 6.04
N GLY A 157 5.30 -2.25 6.95
CA GLY A 157 6.28 -1.22 6.65
C GLY A 157 7.21 -0.86 7.80
N ASN A 158 8.44 -0.46 7.48
CA ASN A 158 9.48 -0.10 8.45
C ASN A 158 9.75 -1.18 9.52
N ALA A 159 9.70 -2.45 9.12
CA ALA A 159 9.76 -3.64 9.99
C ALA A 159 8.61 -3.77 11.02
N GLU A 160 7.55 -2.96 10.88
CA GLU A 160 6.29 -3.12 11.59
C GLU A 160 5.25 -3.82 10.68
N GLY A 161 4.52 -4.79 11.24
CA GLY A 161 3.31 -5.32 10.63
C GLY A 161 2.13 -4.92 11.49
N SER A 162 1.07 -4.35 10.90
CA SER A 162 -0.15 -4.00 11.62
C SER A 162 -1.41 -4.41 10.85
N ALA A 163 -2.40 -4.96 11.55
CA ALA A 163 -3.75 -5.09 11.03
C ALA A 163 -4.53 -3.82 11.33
N TYR A 164 -5.42 -3.37 10.43
CA TYR A 164 -6.32 -2.24 10.68
C TYR A 164 -7.76 -2.53 10.25
N GLY A 165 -8.70 -1.96 11.00
CA GLY A 165 -10.12 -1.87 10.69
C GLY A 165 -10.54 -0.40 10.63
N ASN A 166 -11.22 -0.01 9.56
CA ASN A 166 -11.61 1.36 9.30
C ASN A 166 -13.10 1.45 8.94
N LEU A 167 -13.87 2.13 9.77
CA LEU A 167 -15.28 2.41 9.57
C LEU A 167 -15.44 3.89 9.17
N LEU A 168 -15.77 4.13 7.90
CA LEU A 168 -16.06 5.46 7.39
C LEU A 168 -17.57 5.63 7.18
N TRP A 169 -18.19 6.49 7.98
CA TRP A 169 -19.59 6.90 7.84
C TRP A 169 -19.63 8.26 7.14
N ARG A 170 -20.02 8.27 5.86
CA ARG A 170 -20.19 9.46 5.01
C ARG A 170 -21.58 10.08 5.13
N ASN A 171 -21.63 11.39 4.87
CA ASN A 171 -22.84 12.20 4.71
C ASN A 171 -23.83 12.01 5.88
N ILE A 172 -23.35 12.23 7.10
CA ILE A 172 -24.08 11.90 8.34
C ILE A 172 -25.38 12.72 8.45
N PHE A 173 -25.27 14.04 8.26
CA PHE A 173 -26.38 14.98 8.36
C PHE A 173 -26.81 15.54 6.98
N GLY A 174 -26.26 15.01 5.90
CA GLY A 174 -26.57 15.43 4.53
C GLY A 174 -25.78 16.66 4.06
N GLY A 175 -24.71 17.07 4.73
CA GLY A 175 -23.80 18.14 4.29
C GLY A 175 -22.37 17.69 4.04
N ALA A 176 -22.20 16.47 3.52
CA ALA A 176 -20.92 15.82 3.30
C ALA A 176 -20.05 15.70 4.57
N GLU A 177 -20.66 15.63 5.75
CA GLU A 177 -19.96 15.35 7.00
C GLU A 177 -19.54 13.88 7.06
N SER A 178 -18.34 13.61 7.56
CA SER A 178 -17.72 12.28 7.56
C SER A 178 -17.22 11.96 8.97
N LEU A 179 -17.57 10.78 9.48
CA LEU A 179 -17.01 10.21 10.71
C LEU A 179 -16.17 9.01 10.33
N ASN A 180 -14.89 9.09 10.62
CA ASN A 180 -13.87 8.11 10.31
C ASN A 180 -13.36 7.51 11.62
N VAL A 181 -13.72 6.26 11.89
CA VAL A 181 -13.17 5.49 13.01
C VAL A 181 -12.16 4.51 12.44
N ASN A 182 -10.92 4.57 12.91
CA ASN A 182 -9.88 3.61 12.56
C ASN A 182 -9.38 2.95 13.84
N ALA A 183 -9.21 1.64 13.82
CA ALA A 183 -8.44 0.88 14.78
C ALA A 183 -7.32 0.14 14.04
N SER A 184 -6.16 0.01 14.64
CA SER A 184 -5.03 -0.78 14.16
C SER A 184 -4.39 -1.54 15.31
N LEU A 185 -3.61 -2.58 15.01
CA LEU A 185 -2.96 -3.46 15.97
C LEU A 185 -1.69 -3.99 15.29
N GLY A 186 -0.51 -3.75 15.83
CA GLY A 186 0.74 -4.13 15.19
C GLY A 186 1.83 -4.59 16.13
N THR A 187 2.95 -5.02 15.54
CA THR A 187 4.10 -5.56 16.28
C THR A 187 4.75 -4.53 17.20
N ARG A 188 4.76 -3.24 16.79
CA ARG A 188 5.28 -2.12 17.58
C ARG A 188 4.14 -1.28 18.18
N THR A 189 3.12 -0.97 17.38
CA THR A 189 1.90 -0.29 17.82
C THR A 189 0.95 -1.30 18.48
N ARG A 190 1.15 -1.57 19.77
CA ARG A 190 0.35 -2.56 20.54
C ARG A 190 -1.15 -2.35 20.40
N SER A 191 -1.59 -1.11 20.31
CA SER A 191 -2.96 -0.75 19.96
C SER A 191 -2.97 0.61 19.26
N ALA A 192 -3.67 0.69 18.11
CA ALA A 192 -4.02 1.91 17.38
C ALA A 192 -5.57 2.10 17.29
N TYR A 193 -6.10 3.29 17.55
CA TYR A 193 -7.54 3.62 17.62
C TYR A 193 -7.72 5.14 17.61
N GLN A 194 -8.48 5.64 16.65
CA GLN A 194 -8.79 7.05 16.44
C GLN A 194 -10.23 7.22 15.94
N ALA A 195 -10.88 8.32 16.33
CA ALA A 195 -12.15 8.75 15.78
C ALA A 195 -12.04 10.20 15.34
N THR A 196 -12.36 10.45 14.07
CA THR A 196 -12.21 11.77 13.44
C THR A 196 -13.50 12.15 12.75
N PHE A 197 -14.11 13.26 13.16
CA PHE A 197 -15.24 13.88 12.49
C PHE A 197 -14.77 15.07 11.66
N GLU A 198 -15.10 15.09 10.37
CA GLU A 198 -14.80 16.19 9.46
C GLU A 198 -16.07 16.72 8.79
N SER A 199 -16.07 18.01 8.44
CA SER A 199 -17.16 18.63 7.70
C SER A 199 -16.66 19.82 6.87
N PRO A 200 -17.15 19.98 5.62
CA PRO A 200 -16.83 21.15 4.81
C PRO A 200 -17.54 22.39 5.36
N ILE A 201 -16.79 23.50 5.49
CA ILE A 201 -17.34 24.80 5.87
C ILE A 201 -17.88 25.46 4.61
N LEU A 202 -19.03 26.14 4.72
CA LEU A 202 -19.66 26.88 3.61
C LEU A 202 -19.98 26.01 2.37
N SER A 203 -20.10 24.68 2.52
CA SER A 203 -20.25 23.71 1.41
C SER A 203 -19.06 23.69 0.44
N ASP A 204 -17.86 24.00 0.93
CA ASP A 204 -16.64 24.00 0.14
C ASP A 204 -15.80 22.71 0.36
N PRO A 205 -15.50 21.91 -0.68
CA PRO A 205 -14.58 20.79 -0.55
C PRO A 205 -13.15 21.22 -0.25
N ASP A 206 -12.79 22.47 -0.54
CA ASP A 206 -11.43 22.97 -0.38
C ASP A 206 -11.23 23.67 0.98
N PHE A 207 -12.30 23.86 1.78
CA PHE A 207 -12.25 24.42 3.15
C PHE A 207 -13.03 23.55 4.15
N ARG A 208 -12.32 22.82 5.01
CA ARG A 208 -12.90 21.83 5.94
C ARG A 208 -12.42 22.06 7.37
N TRP A 209 -13.27 21.73 8.34
CA TRP A 209 -12.86 21.53 9.73
C TRP A 209 -12.90 20.05 10.08
N GLU A 210 -12.09 19.68 11.06
CA GLU A 210 -11.84 18.32 11.50
C GLU A 210 -11.66 18.34 13.02
N ILE A 211 -12.37 17.49 13.76
CA ILE A 211 -12.16 17.27 15.20
C ILE A 211 -11.91 15.78 15.42
N GLY A 212 -10.87 15.45 16.19
CA GLY A 212 -10.46 14.07 16.41
C GLY A 212 -10.10 13.76 17.85
N GLY A 213 -10.33 12.51 18.25
CA GLY A 213 -10.06 11.97 19.58
C GLY A 213 -9.43 10.60 19.51
N ILE A 214 -8.52 10.31 20.44
CA ILE A 214 -7.49 9.28 20.27
C ILE A 214 -6.88 8.88 21.65
N ALA A 215 -6.54 7.61 21.92
CA ALA A 215 -5.95 7.06 23.18
C ALA A 215 -4.93 5.93 22.84
N SER A 216 -3.94 5.46 23.65
CA SER A 216 -2.79 4.64 23.12
C SER A 216 -2.15 3.46 23.88
N SER A 217 -1.37 2.67 23.10
CA SER A 217 0.00 2.23 23.42
C SER A 217 0.89 2.02 22.16
N THR A 218 2.17 2.38 22.21
CA THR A 218 3.19 2.06 21.17
C THR A 218 4.56 1.84 21.80
N ASP A 219 5.24 0.75 21.42
CA ASP A 219 6.57 0.41 21.91
C ASP A 219 7.69 1.13 21.11
N LYS A 220 8.77 1.54 21.77
CA LYS A 220 9.94 2.19 21.17
C LYS A 220 11.20 1.39 21.51
N PRO A 221 11.48 0.27 20.82
CA PRO A 221 12.59 -0.62 21.16
C PRO A 221 13.96 0.08 21.17
N TRP A 222 14.19 1.01 20.24
CA TRP A 222 15.43 1.81 20.15
C TRP A 222 15.71 2.67 21.41
N ALA A 223 14.69 2.95 22.22
CA ALA A 223 14.81 3.68 23.48
C ALA A 223 14.27 2.88 24.68
N SER A 224 14.01 1.57 24.51
CA SER A 224 13.58 0.62 25.54
C SER A 224 12.44 1.11 26.44
N HIS A 225 11.40 1.71 25.87
CA HIS A 225 10.21 2.16 26.61
C HIS A 225 8.93 2.14 25.75
N GLU A 226 7.79 2.16 26.43
CA GLU A 226 6.45 2.26 25.86
C GLU A 226 5.93 3.71 25.98
N GLU A 227 5.32 4.25 24.91
CA GLU A 227 4.62 5.53 24.94
C GLU A 227 3.11 5.33 24.86
N VAL A 228 2.39 5.87 25.85
CA VAL A 228 0.94 5.95 25.91
C VAL A 228 0.52 7.41 25.72
N LEU A 229 -0.18 7.71 24.63
CA LEU A 229 -0.76 9.02 24.31
C LEU A 229 -2.29 8.97 24.59
N LYS A 230 -2.94 10.02 25.11
CA LYS A 230 -4.41 10.16 25.29
C LYS A 230 -4.85 11.61 25.07
N GLY A 231 -5.80 11.87 24.17
CA GLY A 231 -6.24 13.25 23.89
C GLY A 231 -6.92 13.42 22.53
N GLY A 232 -6.73 14.58 21.91
CA GLY A 232 -7.41 14.93 20.66
C GLY A 232 -6.94 16.24 20.03
N TRP A 233 -7.55 16.59 18.91
CA TRP A 233 -7.23 17.79 18.14
C TRP A 233 -8.48 18.43 17.52
N ALA A 234 -8.37 19.73 17.23
CA ALA A 234 -9.28 20.47 16.34
C ALA A 234 -8.43 21.10 15.24
N LYS A 235 -8.77 20.85 13.97
CA LYS A 235 -7.99 21.23 12.79
C LYS A 235 -8.87 21.94 11.77
N LEU A 236 -8.32 23.00 11.19
CA LEU A 236 -8.86 23.74 10.07
C LEU A 236 -7.96 23.53 8.86
N ARG A 237 -8.52 23.10 7.73
CA ARG A 237 -7.78 22.81 6.48
C ARG A 237 -8.36 23.66 5.36
N TRP A 238 -7.50 24.37 4.63
CA TRP A 238 -7.90 25.13 3.44
C TRP A 238 -6.91 24.95 2.29
N GLN A 239 -7.40 25.06 1.06
CA GLN A 239 -6.58 25.12 -0.15
C GLN A 239 -6.68 26.50 -0.80
N ASN A 240 -5.53 27.09 -1.13
CA ASN A 240 -5.47 28.35 -1.87
C ASN A 240 -5.67 28.11 -3.37
N HIS A 241 -6.04 29.15 -4.13
CA HIS A 241 -6.19 29.08 -5.59
C HIS A 241 -4.93 28.60 -6.35
N SER A 242 -3.74 28.71 -5.75
CA SER A 242 -2.48 28.17 -6.27
C SER A 242 -2.29 26.66 -6.06
N GLY A 243 -3.31 25.96 -5.53
CA GLY A 243 -3.27 24.53 -5.21
C GLY A 243 -2.51 24.20 -3.90
N GLN A 244 -1.94 25.20 -3.23
CA GLN A 244 -1.25 25.02 -1.95
C GLN A 244 -2.23 24.71 -0.82
N LEU A 245 -1.87 23.74 0.02
CA LEU A 245 -2.66 23.27 1.14
C LEU A 245 -2.11 23.82 2.45
N HIS A 246 -3.01 24.27 3.31
CA HIS A 246 -2.69 24.72 4.66
C HIS A 246 -3.55 23.97 5.67
N GLU A 247 -2.94 23.56 6.78
CA GLU A 247 -3.63 23.00 7.94
C GLU A 247 -3.21 23.77 9.19
N LEU A 248 -4.16 24.23 9.99
CA LEU A 248 -3.95 24.80 11.31
C LEU A 248 -4.66 23.92 12.33
N ALA A 249 -3.91 23.27 13.21
CA ALA A 249 -4.43 22.39 14.25
C ALA A 249 -4.12 22.93 15.64
N TYR A 250 -5.06 22.77 16.57
CA TYR A 250 -4.85 22.81 18.00
C TYR A 250 -4.88 21.37 18.53
N ASN A 251 -3.86 20.96 19.27
CA ASN A 251 -3.73 19.62 19.82
C ASN A 251 -3.67 19.69 21.36
N GLY A 252 -4.34 18.76 22.02
CA GLY A 252 -4.26 18.53 23.45
C GLY A 252 -4.03 17.06 23.74
N PHE A 253 -2.83 16.71 24.22
CA PHE A 253 -2.43 15.32 24.47
C PHE A 253 -1.81 15.16 25.86
N TRP A 254 -2.37 14.24 26.66
CA TRP A 254 -1.64 13.56 27.73
C TRP A 254 -0.75 12.49 27.09
N ARG A 255 0.48 12.39 27.56
CA ARG A 255 1.55 11.53 27.06
C ARG A 255 2.21 10.89 28.27
N GLN A 256 2.52 9.60 28.19
CA GLN A 256 3.03 8.85 29.32
C GLN A 256 4.13 7.91 28.84
N ILE A 257 5.32 8.03 29.43
CA ILE A 257 6.44 7.10 29.23
C ILE A 257 6.37 6.03 30.32
N THR A 258 6.12 4.79 29.92
CA THR A 258 5.99 3.60 30.78
C THR A 258 6.75 2.42 30.16
N GLY A 259 6.60 1.20 30.68
CA GLY A 259 7.18 -0.01 30.09
C GLY A 259 8.72 0.00 30.00
N LEU A 260 9.40 0.70 30.92
CA LEU A 260 10.86 0.85 30.91
C LEU A 260 11.57 -0.50 30.96
N GLY A 261 12.30 -0.83 29.90
CA GLY A 261 13.14 -2.02 29.84
C GLY A 261 14.33 -1.96 30.82
N PRO A 262 14.96 -3.11 31.13
CA PRO A 262 16.13 -3.14 32.01
C PRO A 262 17.27 -2.26 31.48
N ASN A 263 17.47 -2.26 30.16
CA ASN A 263 18.52 -1.51 29.46
C ASN A 263 18.13 -0.03 29.16
N ALA A 264 16.97 0.44 29.63
CA ALA A 264 16.58 1.84 29.46
C ALA A 264 17.59 2.77 30.14
N SER A 265 18.10 3.75 29.39
CA SER A 265 19.09 4.72 29.85
C SER A 265 18.60 5.62 30.99
N LEU A 266 19.54 6.28 31.69
CA LEU A 266 19.20 7.26 32.73
C LEU A 266 18.41 8.44 32.15
N THR A 267 18.66 8.83 30.90
CA THR A 267 17.88 9.90 30.25
C THR A 267 16.41 9.49 30.04
N VAL A 268 16.15 8.27 29.55
CA VAL A 268 14.77 7.77 29.37
C VAL A 268 14.07 7.56 30.71
N ARG A 269 14.80 7.09 31.73
CA ARG A 269 14.28 6.95 33.10
C ARG A 269 13.97 8.30 33.77
N GLY A 270 14.69 9.36 33.40
CA GLY A 270 14.47 10.72 33.91
C GLY A 270 13.24 11.41 33.31
N ASP A 271 12.94 11.13 32.04
CA ASP A 271 11.74 11.62 31.34
C ASP A 271 10.49 10.72 31.57
N ALA A 272 10.61 9.66 32.39
CA ALA A 272 9.53 8.71 32.65
C ALA A 272 8.39 9.31 33.48
N GLY A 273 7.15 8.89 33.19
CA GLY A 273 5.94 9.42 33.81
C GLY A 273 5.04 10.18 32.84
N ASP A 274 4.23 11.09 33.38
CA ASP A 274 3.17 11.80 32.64
C ASP A 274 3.61 13.20 32.17
N SER A 275 3.15 13.61 30.98
CA SER A 275 3.34 14.92 30.37
C SER A 275 2.09 15.34 29.59
N VAL A 276 1.56 16.54 29.85
CA VAL A 276 0.49 17.17 29.08
C VAL A 276 1.10 18.16 28.09
N LYS A 277 0.75 18.02 26.80
CA LYS A 277 1.09 18.95 25.72
C LYS A 277 -0.17 19.60 25.14
N SER A 278 -0.27 20.92 25.31
CA SER A 278 -1.11 21.79 24.48
C SER A 278 -0.23 22.42 23.39
N SER A 279 -0.60 22.28 22.12
CA SER A 279 0.16 22.86 21.01
C SER A 279 -0.72 23.38 19.88
N ILE A 280 -0.21 24.37 19.15
CA ILE A 280 -0.74 24.79 17.85
C ILE A 280 0.23 24.35 16.76
N THR A 281 -0.27 23.67 15.74
CA THR A 281 0.50 23.22 14.57
C THR A 281 0.01 23.91 13.31
N HIS A 282 0.92 24.52 12.55
CA HIS A 282 0.67 25.00 11.18
C HIS A 282 1.47 24.15 10.19
N THR A 283 0.76 23.48 9.27
CA THR A 283 1.34 22.74 8.16
C THR A 283 1.03 23.47 6.85
N TRP A 284 2.05 23.63 6.01
CA TRP A 284 1.92 24.06 4.62
C TRP A 284 2.45 22.97 3.70
N VAL A 285 1.73 22.69 2.61
CA VAL A 285 2.11 21.69 1.60
C VAL A 285 1.91 22.25 0.20
N HIS A 286 2.94 22.11 -0.63
CA HIS A 286 2.90 22.32 -2.07
C HIS A 286 3.39 21.05 -2.77
N ASP A 287 2.51 20.40 -3.55
CA ASP A 287 2.85 19.22 -4.35
C ASP A 287 2.65 19.52 -5.84
N GLY A 288 3.75 19.83 -6.53
CA GLY A 288 3.83 20.02 -7.97
C GLY A 288 4.47 18.83 -8.70
N ARG A 289 4.54 17.65 -8.08
CA ARG A 289 5.12 16.44 -8.71
C ARG A 289 4.14 15.80 -9.68
N ASN A 290 4.66 15.20 -10.76
CA ASN A 290 3.85 14.56 -11.79
C ASN A 290 3.20 13.23 -11.33
N ARG A 291 3.86 12.47 -10.45
CA ARG A 291 3.41 11.21 -9.86
C ARG A 291 3.82 11.20 -8.38
N ARG A 292 2.88 10.95 -7.46
CA ARG A 292 3.13 11.11 -6.01
C ARG A 292 4.06 10.06 -5.39
N LEU A 293 3.92 8.78 -5.79
CA LEU A 293 4.69 7.66 -5.23
C LEU A 293 6.06 7.46 -5.93
N LEU A 294 6.10 7.71 -7.24
CA LEU A 294 7.29 7.54 -8.08
C LEU A 294 7.45 8.78 -8.98
N PRO A 295 7.90 9.92 -8.42
CA PRO A 295 8.03 11.16 -9.18
C PRO A 295 9.15 11.03 -10.22
N SER A 296 8.86 11.46 -11.46
CA SER A 296 9.87 11.64 -12.51
C SER A 296 10.09 13.10 -12.88
N SER A 297 9.15 13.99 -12.56
CA SER A 297 9.30 15.44 -12.69
C SER A 297 8.52 16.22 -11.63
N GLY A 298 8.98 17.44 -11.33
CA GLY A 298 8.32 18.39 -10.44
C GLY A 298 8.90 18.42 -9.02
N VAL A 299 8.29 19.25 -8.16
CA VAL A 299 8.79 19.57 -6.82
C VAL A 299 7.69 19.39 -5.78
N PHE A 300 8.07 18.92 -4.60
CA PHE A 300 7.26 18.88 -3.39
C PHE A 300 7.96 19.63 -2.27
N ALA A 301 7.20 20.41 -1.52
CA ALA A 301 7.66 21.10 -0.33
C ALA A 301 6.58 21.02 0.75
N LYS A 302 7.00 20.70 1.96
CA LYS A 302 6.16 20.63 3.15
C LYS A 302 6.90 21.30 4.31
N THR A 303 6.18 22.12 5.05
CA THR A 303 6.69 22.77 6.27
C THR A 303 5.69 22.53 7.39
N VAL A 304 6.18 22.07 8.54
CA VAL A 304 5.38 21.86 9.76
C VAL A 304 5.99 22.70 10.87
N ASN A 305 5.20 23.58 11.46
CA ASN A 305 5.57 24.35 12.65
C ASN A 305 4.65 23.98 13.80
N GLU A 306 5.19 23.56 14.94
CA GLU A 306 4.45 23.25 16.18
C GLU A 306 4.94 24.18 17.30
N LEU A 307 4.02 24.90 17.94
CA LEU A 307 4.28 25.76 19.09
C LEU A 307 3.55 25.17 20.31
N ALA A 308 4.28 24.84 21.37
CA ALA A 308 3.76 24.27 22.61
C ALA A 308 4.16 25.12 23.82
N GLY A 309 3.34 25.12 24.87
CA GLY A 309 3.69 25.72 26.17
C GLY A 309 3.84 27.24 26.23
N TRP A 310 3.40 27.96 25.18
CA TRP A 310 3.59 29.40 25.06
C TRP A 310 2.28 30.19 25.23
N GLY A 311 2.30 31.21 26.10
CA GLY A 311 1.17 32.11 26.33
C GLY A 311 -0.06 31.38 26.90
N PRO A 312 -1.20 31.32 26.18
CA PRO A 312 -2.39 30.60 26.65
C PRO A 312 -2.26 29.06 26.58
N LEU A 313 -1.25 28.54 25.87
CA LEU A 313 -1.03 27.10 25.70
C LEU A 313 -0.32 26.55 26.93
N LYS A 314 -1.07 25.93 27.86
CA LYS A 314 -0.52 25.35 29.10
C LYS A 314 -0.20 23.86 28.96
N GLY A 315 0.78 23.40 29.72
CA GLY A 315 1.22 22.00 29.78
C GLY A 315 2.57 21.88 30.46
N ASP A 316 3.20 20.71 30.34
CA ASP A 316 4.50 20.41 30.97
C ASP A 316 5.70 20.67 30.04
N VAL A 317 5.44 20.98 28.76
CA VAL A 317 6.45 21.23 27.74
C VAL A 317 6.24 22.57 27.03
N ALA A 318 7.33 23.29 26.80
CA ALA A 318 7.35 24.55 26.08
C ALA A 318 8.45 24.55 25.01
N PHE A 319 8.07 24.65 23.74
CA PHE A 319 9.00 24.68 22.61
C PHE A 319 8.34 25.24 21.33
N TRP A 320 9.17 25.71 20.40
CA TRP A 320 8.81 25.86 18.99
C TRP A 320 9.60 24.83 18.18
N LYS A 321 8.89 23.95 17.48
CA LYS A 321 9.46 22.93 16.60
C LYS A 321 9.12 23.28 15.16
N SER A 322 10.12 23.25 14.27
CA SER A 322 9.95 23.48 12.84
C SER A 322 10.60 22.32 12.08
N GLU A 323 9.88 21.75 11.12
CA GLU A 323 10.36 20.70 10.21
C GLU A 323 10.06 21.08 8.77
N ILE A 324 11.06 20.93 7.89
CA ILE A 324 10.97 21.22 6.46
C ILE A 324 11.34 19.93 5.72
N GLU A 325 10.48 19.53 4.79
CA GLU A 325 10.67 18.40 3.88
C GLU A 325 10.53 18.91 2.44
N THR A 326 11.54 18.65 1.61
CA THR A 326 11.52 19.01 0.19
C THR A 326 11.97 17.83 -0.66
N GLN A 327 11.36 17.68 -1.84
CA GLN A 327 11.72 16.67 -2.81
C GLN A 327 11.65 17.25 -4.22
N GLY A 328 12.66 17.00 -5.06
CA GLY A 328 12.68 17.36 -6.47
C GLY A 328 12.88 16.12 -7.33
N ALA A 329 12.22 16.08 -8.49
CA ALA A 329 12.45 15.07 -9.52
C ALA A 329 12.73 15.75 -10.87
N VAL A 330 13.74 15.27 -11.58
CA VAL A 330 14.13 15.74 -12.91
C VAL A 330 14.37 14.53 -13.82
N PRO A 331 13.74 14.46 -15.01
CA PRO A 331 13.98 13.38 -15.96
C PRO A 331 15.35 13.56 -16.61
N ILE A 332 16.11 12.47 -16.78
CA ILE A 332 17.41 12.48 -17.45
C ILE A 332 17.22 12.06 -18.91
N PRO A 333 17.48 12.93 -19.90
CA PRO A 333 17.47 12.53 -21.31
C PRO A 333 18.66 11.60 -21.60
N ILE A 334 18.41 10.50 -22.33
CA ILE A 334 19.46 9.59 -22.80
C ILE A 334 19.70 9.86 -24.29
N PRO A 335 20.95 10.12 -24.73
CA PRO A 335 21.28 10.23 -26.15
C PRO A 335 20.81 9.01 -26.95
N GLY A 336 20.08 9.24 -28.03
CA GLY A 336 19.54 8.20 -28.91
C GLY A 336 18.09 7.79 -28.64
N ILE A 337 17.48 8.17 -27.50
CA ILE A 337 16.06 7.94 -27.23
C ILE A 337 15.28 9.25 -27.47
N LYS A 338 14.30 9.23 -28.39
CA LYS A 338 13.40 10.37 -28.61
C LYS A 338 12.34 10.43 -27.49
N GLY A 339 12.31 11.51 -26.73
CA GLY A 339 11.34 11.76 -25.65
C GLY A 339 11.82 11.29 -24.27
N GLU A 340 10.87 11.07 -23.35
CA GLU A 340 11.19 10.63 -21.98
C GLU A 340 11.81 9.23 -21.97
N SER A 341 13.08 9.15 -21.57
CA SER A 341 13.84 7.89 -21.37
C SER A 341 13.26 6.99 -20.27
N GLY A 342 12.40 7.55 -19.41
CA GLY A 342 11.96 6.96 -18.16
C GLY A 342 12.97 7.09 -17.01
N VAL A 343 14.23 7.44 -17.24
CA VAL A 343 15.20 7.67 -16.15
C VAL A 343 14.90 8.99 -15.46
N SER A 344 14.85 8.99 -14.13
CA SER A 344 14.75 10.21 -13.33
C SER A 344 15.80 10.28 -12.24
N PHE A 345 16.35 11.48 -12.04
CA PHE A 345 17.07 11.85 -10.84
C PHE A 345 16.07 12.42 -9.83
N THR A 346 16.09 11.90 -8.62
CA THR A 346 15.26 12.39 -7.51
C THR A 346 16.14 12.78 -6.35
N THR A 347 15.94 13.98 -5.81
CA THR A 347 16.64 14.48 -4.63
C THR A 347 15.62 14.82 -3.55
N GLY A 348 16.00 14.66 -2.29
CA GLY A 348 15.18 15.05 -1.15
C GLY A 348 16.03 15.59 -0.03
N LEU A 349 15.56 16.63 0.64
CA LEU A 349 16.19 17.27 1.80
C LEU A 349 15.15 17.39 2.92
N ARG A 350 15.52 16.96 4.12
CA ARG A 350 14.75 17.16 5.36
C ARG A 350 15.62 17.87 6.39
N ALA A 351 15.03 18.83 7.10
CA ALA A 351 15.70 19.51 8.19
C ALA A 351 14.69 19.83 9.29
N GLY A 352 15.16 19.87 10.54
CA GLY A 352 14.33 20.21 11.67
C GLY A 352 15.09 20.91 12.79
N LEU A 353 14.38 21.78 13.49
CA LEU A 353 14.85 22.56 14.64
C LEU A 353 13.78 22.53 15.73
N LEU A 354 14.16 22.10 16.92
CA LEU A 354 13.40 22.23 18.16
C LEU A 354 14.07 23.31 18.99
N TYR A 355 13.37 24.42 19.20
CA TYR A 355 13.75 25.56 20.02
C TYR A 355 13.05 25.45 21.39
N PRO A 356 13.78 25.14 22.49
CA PRO A 356 13.23 25.17 23.85
C PRO A 356 12.72 26.55 24.26
N LEU A 357 11.48 26.63 24.75
CA LEU A 357 10.86 27.87 25.22
C LEU A 357 10.70 27.87 26.74
N ASN A 358 10.46 29.05 27.28
CA ASN A 358 10.06 29.23 28.67
C ASN A 358 8.58 28.89 28.82
N LEU A 359 8.22 28.20 29.92
CA LEU A 359 6.84 27.90 30.26
C LEU A 359 6.21 29.08 31.02
N ASP A 360 5.01 29.52 30.60
CA ASP A 360 4.33 30.71 31.12
C ASP A 360 5.27 31.94 31.20
N TRP A 361 5.36 32.60 32.36
CA TRP A 361 6.26 33.72 32.66
C TRP A 361 7.55 33.29 33.38
N SER A 362 7.87 31.99 33.39
CA SER A 362 9.11 31.50 34.00
C SER A 362 10.33 32.07 33.28
N ALA A 363 11.39 32.40 34.02
CA ALA A 363 12.68 32.77 33.44
C ALA A 363 13.45 31.55 32.88
N LYS A 364 13.05 30.32 33.24
CA LYS A 364 13.76 29.09 32.89
C LYS A 364 13.12 28.41 31.67
N PRO A 365 13.87 28.14 30.58
CA PRO A 365 13.40 27.31 29.47
C PRO A 365 13.22 25.86 29.93
N GLN A 366 12.20 25.18 29.39
CA GLN A 366 12.02 23.74 29.60
C GLN A 366 12.88 22.96 28.59
N PRO A 367 13.73 22.01 29.04
CA PRO A 367 14.51 21.19 28.13
C PRO A 367 13.59 20.30 27.27
N SER A 368 14.05 19.90 26.08
CA SER A 368 13.31 18.96 25.25
C SER A 368 13.23 17.59 25.91
N GLN A 369 12.07 16.95 25.86
CA GLN A 369 11.85 15.57 26.31
C GLN A 369 12.10 14.58 25.16
N VAL A 370 12.41 13.32 25.49
CA VAL A 370 12.59 12.21 24.52
C VAL A 370 11.40 12.08 23.55
N ASN A 371 10.17 12.38 23.99
CA ASN A 371 8.98 12.31 23.14
C ASN A 371 8.84 13.46 22.11
N ASP A 372 9.52 14.59 22.31
CA ASP A 372 9.44 15.75 21.39
C ASP A 372 10.65 15.87 20.47
N ARG A 373 11.79 15.25 20.82
CA ARG A 373 13.01 15.22 20.00
C ARG A 373 12.76 14.54 18.64
N PHE A 374 13.59 14.90 17.67
CA PHE A 374 13.65 14.22 16.38
C PHE A 374 14.43 12.91 16.51
N ILE A 375 14.02 11.92 15.71
CA ILE A 375 14.72 10.66 15.48
C ILE A 375 15.07 10.54 14.00
N LEU A 376 16.18 9.88 13.68
CA LEU A 376 16.68 9.80 12.31
C LEU A 376 17.32 8.43 12.07
N GLY A 377 17.06 7.83 10.90
CA GLY A 377 17.56 6.51 10.53
C GLY A 377 16.46 5.46 10.40
N GLY A 378 16.66 4.52 9.48
CA GLY A 378 15.66 3.52 9.10
C GLY A 378 15.46 3.48 7.58
N PRO A 379 14.72 2.49 7.05
CA PRO A 379 14.68 2.21 5.62
C PRO A 379 13.93 3.26 4.78
N THR A 380 13.10 4.11 5.40
CA THR A 380 12.40 5.23 4.73
C THR A 380 13.04 6.61 4.95
N ASP A 381 13.89 6.76 5.98
CA ASP A 381 14.55 8.04 6.29
C ASP A 381 15.99 8.07 5.76
N VAL A 382 16.90 7.40 6.47
CA VAL A 382 18.31 7.27 6.12
C VAL A 382 18.63 5.78 6.08
N ARG A 383 18.44 5.19 4.89
CA ARG A 383 18.84 3.81 4.53
C ARG A 383 20.29 3.55 4.92
N GLY A 384 20.63 2.30 5.22
CA GLY A 384 21.97 1.91 5.69
C GLY A 384 22.20 2.07 7.20
N PHE A 385 21.18 2.50 7.94
CA PHE A 385 21.20 2.63 9.41
C PHE A 385 19.98 1.94 10.02
N ARG A 386 20.04 1.62 11.31
CA ARG A 386 18.90 1.09 12.07
C ARG A 386 17.82 2.17 12.26
N GLN A 387 16.61 1.74 12.62
CA GLN A 387 15.50 2.64 12.93
C GLN A 387 15.90 3.55 14.11
N ALA A 388 15.83 4.87 13.92
CA ALA A 388 16.32 5.88 14.87
C ALA A 388 17.82 5.82 15.22
N GLY A 389 18.65 5.11 14.43
CA GLY A 389 20.05 4.83 14.75
C GLY A 389 21.06 5.97 14.49
N LEU A 390 20.67 7.14 13.98
CA LEU A 390 21.56 8.31 13.87
C LEU A 390 21.41 9.24 15.09
N GLY A 391 22.46 9.99 15.40
CA GLY A 391 22.42 11.03 16.43
C GLY A 391 22.73 10.57 17.87
N PRO A 392 22.27 11.33 18.89
CA PRO A 392 22.67 11.11 20.29
C PRO A 392 22.11 9.81 20.88
N HIS A 393 23.04 8.98 21.38
CA HIS A 393 22.74 7.77 22.14
C HIS A 393 23.24 7.90 23.59
N ASP A 394 22.51 7.29 24.52
CA ASP A 394 22.85 7.15 25.95
C ASP A 394 22.88 5.65 26.28
N GLY A 395 24.07 5.08 26.42
CA GLY A 395 24.27 3.63 26.36
C GLY A 395 23.79 3.06 25.02
N SER A 396 22.89 2.08 25.06
CA SER A 396 22.21 1.50 23.90
C SER A 396 20.86 2.15 23.57
N SER A 397 20.49 3.26 24.26
CA SER A 397 19.23 3.96 23.97
C SER A 397 19.47 5.10 22.97
N ALA A 398 18.79 5.07 21.82
CA ALA A 398 18.71 6.18 20.89
C ALA A 398 17.76 7.26 21.44
N VAL A 399 18.33 8.33 22.01
CA VAL A 399 17.59 9.37 22.76
C VAL A 399 17.04 10.48 21.83
N GLY A 400 17.53 10.52 20.59
CA GLY A 400 17.17 11.55 19.62
C GLY A 400 17.86 12.90 19.89
N GLY A 401 17.52 13.89 19.06
CA GLY A 401 18.12 15.23 19.11
C GLY A 401 17.15 16.34 18.72
N ASP A 402 17.60 17.57 18.82
CA ASP A 402 16.81 18.78 18.65
C ASP A 402 17.00 19.44 17.28
N VAL A 403 18.17 19.27 16.67
CA VAL A 403 18.53 19.85 15.38
C VAL A 403 18.99 18.73 14.45
N TYR A 404 18.43 18.67 13.25
CA TYR A 404 18.83 17.67 12.26
C TYR A 404 18.80 18.20 10.84
N ALA A 405 19.63 17.60 9.98
CA ALA A 405 19.53 17.69 8.54
C ALA A 405 19.81 16.31 7.93
N ALA A 406 19.05 15.96 6.89
CA ALA A 406 19.19 14.74 6.12
C ALA A 406 18.94 15.01 4.63
N GLY A 407 19.62 14.27 3.78
CA GLY A 407 19.50 14.37 2.34
C GLY A 407 19.59 13.01 1.66
N SER A 408 18.93 12.88 0.52
CA SER A 408 19.08 11.72 -0.37
C SER A 408 19.10 12.16 -1.83
N ALA A 409 19.93 11.48 -2.62
CA ALA A 409 19.96 11.55 -4.07
C ALA A 409 19.77 10.13 -4.60
N ASN A 410 18.76 9.92 -5.45
CA ASN A 410 18.39 8.62 -5.98
C ASN A 410 18.22 8.72 -7.51
N LEU A 411 18.97 7.88 -8.22
CA LEU A 411 18.82 7.65 -9.65
C LEU A 411 17.86 6.48 -9.87
N LEU A 412 16.72 6.73 -10.51
CA LEU A 412 15.69 5.74 -10.82
C LEU A 412 15.74 5.38 -12.30
N ILE A 413 15.96 4.10 -12.60
CA ILE A 413 16.17 3.58 -13.95
C ILE A 413 15.05 2.55 -14.24
N PRO A 414 14.34 2.63 -15.38
CA PRO A 414 13.37 1.60 -15.76
C PRO A 414 14.11 0.27 -15.99
N LEU A 415 13.47 -0.84 -15.64
CA LEU A 415 14.02 -2.17 -15.93
C LEU A 415 14.26 -2.36 -17.44
N PRO A 416 15.38 -2.99 -17.85
CA PRO A 416 15.58 -3.41 -19.23
C PRO A 416 14.37 -4.20 -19.73
N ARG A 417 13.92 -3.92 -20.96
CA ARG A 417 12.74 -4.53 -21.63
C ARG A 417 11.37 -4.28 -20.98
N ALA A 418 11.26 -3.74 -19.77
CA ALA A 418 9.97 -3.44 -19.13
C ALA A 418 9.29 -2.15 -19.63
N GLY A 419 10.02 -1.30 -20.36
CA GLY A 419 9.51 -0.04 -20.91
C GLY A 419 9.49 1.13 -19.91
N LYS A 420 9.37 2.36 -20.45
CA LYS A 420 9.48 3.62 -19.69
C LYS A 420 8.37 3.81 -18.63
N ASP A 421 7.21 3.19 -18.82
CA ASP A 421 6.03 3.35 -17.95
C ASP A 421 5.94 2.30 -16.84
N SER A 422 6.87 1.35 -16.78
CA SER A 422 6.91 0.31 -15.75
C SER A 422 6.86 0.92 -14.34
N PRO A 423 6.02 0.36 -13.43
CA PRO A 423 6.01 0.72 -12.01
C PRO A 423 7.24 0.20 -11.26
N LEU A 424 8.04 -0.68 -11.88
CA LEU A 424 9.22 -1.29 -11.28
C LEU A 424 10.51 -0.66 -11.82
N ARG A 425 11.34 -0.13 -10.92
CA ARG A 425 12.59 0.58 -11.20
C ARG A 425 13.77 -0.05 -10.49
N PHE A 426 14.93 -0.03 -11.13
CA PHE A 426 16.19 -0.03 -10.41
C PHE A 426 16.39 1.34 -9.74
N GLN A 427 16.93 1.32 -8.53
CA GLN A 427 17.34 2.52 -7.79
C GLN A 427 18.82 2.39 -7.45
N ALA A 428 19.60 3.42 -7.76
CA ALA A 428 20.89 3.66 -7.10
C ALA A 428 20.74 4.90 -6.21
N PHE A 429 21.25 4.86 -4.98
CA PHE A 429 21.08 5.97 -4.04
C PHE A 429 22.35 6.27 -3.25
N VAL A 430 22.49 7.55 -2.89
CA VAL A 430 23.39 8.04 -1.85
C VAL A 430 22.53 8.89 -0.92
N ASN A 431 22.64 8.65 0.37
CA ASN A 431 21.88 9.36 1.38
C ASN A 431 22.76 9.62 2.60
N GLY A 432 22.42 10.64 3.37
CA GLY A 432 23.12 10.91 4.61
C GLY A 432 22.36 11.87 5.50
N GLY A 433 22.78 11.95 6.75
CA GLY A 433 22.16 12.84 7.71
C GLY A 433 22.99 13.02 8.96
N ARG A 434 22.54 13.95 9.78
CA ARG A 434 23.13 14.27 11.08
C ARG A 434 22.04 14.78 11.99
N LEU A 435 22.03 14.28 13.22
CA LEU A 435 21.11 14.64 14.29
C LEU A 435 21.95 15.01 15.52
N LEU A 436 21.66 16.16 16.14
CA LEU A 436 22.39 16.70 17.27
C LEU A 436 21.41 17.14 18.37
N ALA A 437 21.80 16.95 19.64
CA ALA A 437 21.08 17.53 20.78
C ALA A 437 21.68 18.89 21.15
N LEU A 438 20.84 19.82 21.63
CA LEU A 438 21.28 21.12 22.11
C LEU A 438 22.12 20.97 23.36
N ARG A 439 23.35 21.49 23.32
CA ARG A 439 24.28 21.51 24.44
C ARG A 439 24.99 22.86 24.52
N THR A 440 25.27 23.30 25.75
CA THR A 440 26.14 24.45 26.00
C THR A 440 27.61 24.09 25.73
N SER A 441 28.51 25.08 25.76
CA SER A 441 29.96 24.82 25.65
C SER A 441 30.51 23.91 26.75
N GLN A 442 29.79 23.73 27.87
CA GLN A 442 30.14 22.81 28.96
C GLN A 442 29.54 21.40 28.77
N LYS A 443 28.89 21.15 27.63
CA LYS A 443 28.17 19.91 27.27
C LYS A 443 26.93 19.58 28.10
N GLU A 444 26.45 20.53 28.90
CA GLU A 444 25.19 20.44 29.66
C GLU A 444 23.99 20.97 28.85
N SER A 445 22.78 20.64 29.31
CA SER A 445 21.53 21.23 28.79
C SER A 445 21.45 22.72 29.15
N PRO A 446 20.98 23.60 28.24
CA PRO A 446 20.87 25.04 28.50
C PRO A 446 19.85 25.35 29.60
N LYS A 447 20.20 26.25 30.52
CA LYS A 447 19.40 26.62 31.70
C LYS A 447 18.81 28.03 31.63
N THR A 448 19.26 28.86 30.69
CA THR A 448 18.78 30.23 30.46
C THR A 448 18.42 30.46 28.99
N SER A 449 17.53 31.41 28.70
CA SER A 449 17.08 31.66 27.33
C SER A 449 18.20 32.17 26.39
N ASP A 450 19.24 32.80 26.93
CA ASP A 450 20.43 33.20 26.16
C ASP A 450 21.41 32.05 25.93
N GLU A 451 21.55 31.12 26.88
CA GLU A 451 22.22 29.83 26.63
C GLU A 451 21.50 29.03 25.53
N VAL A 452 20.16 29.05 25.47
CA VAL A 452 19.41 28.38 24.39
C VAL A 452 19.76 28.99 23.02
N LYS A 453 19.76 30.32 22.88
CA LYS A 453 20.16 30.99 21.62
C LYS A 453 21.58 30.61 21.20
N ASN A 454 22.53 30.66 22.14
CA ASN A 454 23.92 30.33 21.89
C ASN A 454 24.12 28.84 21.56
N ALA A 455 23.44 27.94 22.26
CA ALA A 455 23.46 26.50 21.98
C ALA A 455 22.86 26.17 20.61
N ILE A 456 21.82 26.88 20.19
CA ILE A 456 21.22 26.70 18.86
C ILE A 456 22.18 27.18 17.77
N SER A 457 22.78 28.37 17.91
CA SER A 457 23.74 28.87 16.91
C SER A 457 24.99 27.99 16.83
N SER A 458 25.51 27.50 17.96
CA SER A 458 26.62 26.54 17.96
C SER A 458 26.24 25.19 17.38
N THR A 459 25.02 24.68 17.63
CA THR A 459 24.56 23.38 17.11
C THR A 459 24.29 23.42 15.61
N ILE A 460 23.73 24.52 15.09
CA ILE A 460 23.55 24.74 13.64
C ILE A 460 24.92 24.85 12.95
N THR A 461 25.88 25.56 13.56
CA THR A 461 27.25 25.63 13.05
C THR A 461 27.92 24.25 13.11
N GLU A 462 27.74 23.50 14.20
CA GLU A 462 28.25 22.14 14.33
C GLU A 462 27.67 21.22 13.26
N LEU A 463 26.38 21.35 12.91
CA LEU A 463 25.70 20.51 11.91
C LEU A 463 26.47 20.50 10.57
N GLY A 464 26.96 21.66 10.13
CA GLY A 464 27.81 21.81 8.95
C GLY A 464 29.30 21.47 9.15
N ASN A 465 29.78 21.40 10.39
CA ASN A 465 31.19 21.14 10.70
C ASN A 465 31.52 19.63 10.66
N GLY A 466 32.19 19.21 9.60
CA GLY A 466 32.64 17.83 9.38
C GLY A 466 31.60 16.95 8.69
N LEU A 467 32.00 15.73 8.33
CA LEU A 467 31.16 14.84 7.53
C LEU A 467 29.89 14.40 8.29
N PRO A 468 28.71 14.42 7.63
CA PRO A 468 27.53 13.73 8.13
C PRO A 468 27.70 12.22 7.96
N SER A 469 26.78 11.45 8.53
CA SER A 469 26.75 9.99 8.37
C SER A 469 26.09 9.66 7.05
N ILE A 470 26.78 8.88 6.21
CA ILE A 470 26.47 8.68 4.79
C ILE A 470 26.37 7.18 4.51
N ALA A 471 25.35 6.80 3.76
CA ALA A 471 25.23 5.49 3.14
C ALA A 471 25.06 5.60 1.62
N ALA A 472 25.43 4.54 0.93
CA ALA A 472 25.18 4.36 -0.49
C ALA A 472 24.60 2.97 -0.74
N GLY A 473 23.86 2.79 -1.83
CA GLY A 473 23.24 1.51 -2.11
C GLY A 473 22.57 1.41 -3.46
N VAL A 474 22.12 0.19 -3.75
CA VAL A 474 21.35 -0.16 -4.95
C VAL A 474 20.14 -0.98 -4.55
N GLY A 475 19.05 -0.89 -5.30
CA GLY A 475 17.81 -1.54 -4.94
C GLY A 475 16.78 -1.61 -6.07
N LEU A 476 15.62 -2.16 -5.73
CA LEU A 476 14.45 -2.24 -6.58
C LEU A 476 13.29 -1.48 -5.93
N VAL A 477 12.60 -0.64 -6.70
CA VAL A 477 11.42 0.12 -6.28
C VAL A 477 10.22 -0.33 -7.08
N TYR A 478 9.18 -0.81 -6.39
CA TYR A 478 7.89 -1.12 -6.99
C TYR A 478 6.83 -0.11 -6.53
N ALA A 479 6.32 0.67 -7.48
CA ALA A 479 5.24 1.62 -7.27
C ALA A 479 3.87 0.94 -7.43
N HIS A 480 3.35 0.34 -6.35
CA HIS A 480 1.97 -0.12 -6.29
C HIS A 480 1.03 1.07 -6.09
N PRO A 481 -0.22 1.09 -6.61
CA PRO A 481 -1.13 2.23 -6.44
C PRO A 481 -1.42 2.63 -4.98
N ALA A 482 -1.23 1.71 -4.02
CA ALA A 482 -1.42 1.98 -2.59
C ALA A 482 -0.13 2.34 -1.81
N ALA A 483 1.05 1.89 -2.27
CA ALA A 483 2.29 1.98 -1.51
C ALA A 483 3.53 1.82 -2.41
N ARG A 484 4.66 2.38 -1.98
CA ARG A 484 5.96 2.18 -2.63
C ARG A 484 6.77 1.13 -1.88
N PHE A 485 7.02 -0.02 -2.49
CA PHE A 485 7.90 -1.04 -1.93
C PHE A 485 9.34 -0.77 -2.40
N GLU A 486 10.31 -0.78 -1.48
CA GLU A 486 11.73 -0.64 -1.77
C GLU A 486 12.51 -1.83 -1.20
N LEU A 487 13.19 -2.58 -2.06
CA LEU A 487 14.15 -3.60 -1.65
C LEU A 487 15.55 -3.06 -1.88
N ASN A 488 16.17 -2.55 -0.83
CA ASN A 488 17.45 -1.83 -0.89
C ASN A 488 18.58 -2.69 -0.33
N PHE A 489 19.69 -2.78 -1.06
CA PHE A 489 20.97 -3.22 -0.52
C PHE A 489 21.80 -1.97 -0.18
N SER A 490 22.15 -1.83 1.09
CA SER A 490 22.70 -0.57 1.65
C SER A 490 24.04 -0.80 2.36
N LEU A 491 24.95 0.16 2.17
CA LEU A 491 26.26 0.18 2.79
C LEU A 491 26.48 1.56 3.45
N PRO A 492 26.49 1.66 4.80
CA PRO A 492 27.02 2.83 5.48
C PRO A 492 28.51 3.02 5.13
N VAL A 493 28.82 4.17 4.54
CA VAL A 493 30.16 4.59 4.11
C VAL A 493 30.84 5.43 5.19
N VAL A 494 30.07 6.29 5.86
CA VAL A 494 30.51 7.12 6.99
C VAL A 494 29.49 6.95 8.12
N GLN A 495 29.97 6.55 9.30
CA GLN A 495 29.16 6.34 10.50
C GLN A 495 29.88 7.04 11.66
N ARG A 496 29.18 7.85 12.45
CA ARG A 496 29.80 8.55 13.58
C ARG A 496 29.81 7.65 14.81
N LYS A 497 30.74 7.92 15.74
CA LYS A 497 30.88 7.12 16.97
C LYS A 497 29.58 7.20 17.79
N GLY A 498 29.01 6.03 18.10
CA GLY A 498 27.78 5.90 18.88
C GLY A 498 26.49 5.84 18.06
N GLU A 499 26.56 5.92 16.73
CA GLU A 499 25.41 5.65 15.85
C GLU A 499 25.37 4.19 15.41
N GLU A 500 24.18 3.70 15.02
CA GLU A 500 23.94 2.31 14.65
C GLU A 500 23.70 2.14 13.13
N GLY A 501 24.78 1.83 12.41
CA GLY A 501 24.75 1.41 11.01
C GLY A 501 24.15 0.01 10.81
N ARG A 502 23.52 -0.23 9.67
CA ARG A 502 23.00 -1.55 9.26
C ARG A 502 23.35 -1.81 7.80
N LYS A 503 24.27 -2.75 7.58
CA LYS A 503 24.70 -3.20 6.25
C LYS A 503 23.67 -4.15 5.62
N GLY A 504 23.78 -4.34 4.31
CA GLY A 504 23.07 -5.39 3.58
C GLY A 504 21.62 -5.02 3.24
N LEU A 505 20.76 -6.04 3.25
CA LEU A 505 19.37 -5.95 2.78
C LEU A 505 18.48 -5.18 3.77
N GLN A 506 17.74 -4.21 3.25
CA GLN A 506 16.73 -3.43 3.94
C GLN A 506 15.44 -3.40 3.10
N LEU A 507 14.35 -3.91 3.67
CA LEU A 507 13.01 -3.75 3.11
C LEU A 507 12.39 -2.46 3.65
N GLY A 508 12.21 -1.47 2.77
CA GLY A 508 11.43 -0.27 3.04
C GLY A 508 10.05 -0.39 2.41
N ILE A 509 9.02 0.06 3.11
CA ILE A 509 7.69 0.21 2.51
C ILE A 509 7.26 1.66 2.78
N GLY A 510 7.44 2.47 1.74
CA GLY A 510 7.13 3.88 1.71
C GLY A 510 5.63 4.09 1.50
N ILE A 511 4.92 4.24 2.61
CA ILE A 511 3.55 4.78 2.66
C ILE A 511 3.61 6.31 2.72
N ASN A 512 4.77 6.87 3.07
CA ASN A 512 5.02 8.30 3.12
C ASN A 512 5.20 8.92 1.75
N PHE A 513 4.07 9.30 1.17
CA PHE A 513 3.94 10.66 0.64
C PHE A 513 2.62 11.22 1.15
N PHE A 514 2.67 11.90 2.31
CA PHE A 514 1.49 12.36 3.05
C PHE A 514 0.72 13.44 2.28
N CYS A 515 -0.23 13.02 1.44
CA CYS A 515 -1.56 13.60 1.43
C CYS A 515 -2.55 12.68 0.71
N LEU A 516 -3.33 11.91 1.47
CA LEU A 516 -4.62 11.35 1.02
C LEU A 516 -5.74 12.39 1.13
N LEU A 517 -5.45 13.63 0.76
CA LEU A 517 -6.49 14.52 0.31
C LEU A 517 -6.88 14.12 -1.10
N HIS A 518 -8.18 13.85 -1.26
CA HIS A 518 -8.83 13.86 -2.57
C HIS A 518 -8.51 15.19 -3.24
N ASN A 519 -7.64 15.12 -4.24
CA ASN A 519 -7.57 16.12 -5.28
C ASN A 519 -7.25 15.39 -6.58
N PRO A 520 -8.21 15.26 -7.52
CA PRO A 520 -7.81 15.20 -8.93
C PRO A 520 -6.90 16.39 -9.24
N LYS A 521 -6.04 16.26 -10.24
CA LYS A 521 -5.11 17.32 -10.69
C LYS A 521 -5.73 18.71 -10.54
N PRO A 522 -5.04 19.72 -9.95
CA PRO A 522 -5.34 21.08 -10.35
C PRO A 522 -5.12 21.14 -11.88
N PRO A 523 -6.09 21.61 -12.68
CA PRO A 523 -5.85 21.79 -14.10
C PRO A 523 -4.67 22.76 -14.25
N ALA A 524 -3.73 22.42 -15.13
CA ALA A 524 -2.79 23.42 -15.63
C ALA A 524 -3.62 24.58 -16.22
N ALA A 525 -3.13 25.82 -16.10
CA ALA A 525 -3.85 27.00 -16.60
C ALA A 525 -4.21 26.77 -18.09
N PRO A 526 -5.50 26.68 -18.44
CA PRO A 526 -5.89 26.24 -19.77
C PRO A 526 -5.68 27.37 -20.78
N THR A 527 -4.78 27.14 -21.74
CA THR A 527 -4.93 27.73 -23.07
C THR A 527 -6.19 27.15 -23.73
N VAL A 528 -6.91 27.99 -24.48
CA VAL A 528 -8.32 27.78 -24.90
C VAL A 528 -8.58 26.46 -25.66
N HIS A 529 -7.56 25.81 -26.21
CA HIS A 529 -7.70 24.59 -27.02
C HIS A 529 -7.82 23.25 -26.25
N ASP A 530 -7.51 23.19 -24.94
CA ASP A 530 -7.39 21.89 -24.23
C ASP A 530 -8.71 21.30 -23.69
N TYR A 531 -9.87 21.90 -23.97
CA TYR A 531 -11.15 21.49 -23.38
C TYR A 531 -11.76 20.19 -23.96
N TYR A 532 -11.19 19.60 -25.00
CA TYR A 532 -11.79 18.48 -25.75
C TYR A 532 -10.90 17.26 -25.95
N SER A 533 -10.10 16.88 -24.94
CA SER A 533 -9.42 15.58 -24.91
C SER A 533 -9.53 14.87 -23.57
N CYS A 534 -10.44 13.89 -23.47
CA CYS A 534 -10.49 12.96 -22.34
C CYS A 534 -10.29 11.53 -22.86
N THR A 535 -9.10 10.97 -22.62
CA THR A 535 -8.66 9.70 -23.20
C THR A 535 -9.28 8.50 -22.50
N THR A 536 -9.71 7.52 -23.29
CA THR A 536 -10.38 6.29 -22.85
C THR A 536 -9.49 5.36 -22.03
N HIS A 537 -10.00 4.86 -20.90
CA HIS A 537 -9.67 3.52 -20.42
C HIS A 537 -10.87 2.60 -20.66
N SER A 538 -10.62 1.46 -21.29
CA SER A 538 -11.65 0.51 -21.74
C SER A 538 -12.32 -0.22 -20.58
N ASN A 539 -13.65 -0.21 -20.54
CA ASN A 539 -14.44 -1.33 -20.03
C ASN A 539 -15.71 -1.46 -20.87
N GLN A 540 -16.02 -2.70 -21.26
CA GLN A 540 -17.11 -3.02 -22.18
C GLN A 540 -18.47 -2.86 -21.49
N HIS A 541 -19.39 -2.14 -22.11
CA HIS A 541 -20.82 -2.24 -21.79
C HIS A 541 -21.65 -2.36 -23.06
N THR A 542 -22.51 -3.38 -23.07
CA THR A 542 -23.37 -3.78 -24.19
C THR A 542 -24.46 -2.73 -24.43
N VAL A 543 -24.54 -2.22 -25.66
CA VAL A 543 -25.58 -1.26 -26.05
C VAL A 543 -26.86 -2.01 -26.42
N ILE A 544 -27.94 -1.79 -25.66
CA ILE A 544 -29.31 -2.06 -26.10
C ILE A 544 -29.91 -0.73 -26.56
N SER A 545 -30.34 -0.68 -27.83
CA SER A 545 -30.85 0.53 -28.48
C SER A 545 -32.11 1.08 -27.79
N PRO A 546 -32.27 2.41 -27.64
CA PRO A 546 -33.46 2.98 -27.03
C PRO A 546 -34.65 2.92 -28.00
N ARG A 547 -35.58 1.98 -27.77
CA ARG A 547 -36.96 2.14 -28.25
C ARG A 547 -37.62 3.27 -27.48
N ARG A 548 -38.36 4.15 -28.17
CA ARG A 548 -39.19 5.18 -27.55
C ARG A 548 -40.16 4.53 -26.56
N TYR A 549 -40.01 4.85 -25.27
CA TYR A 549 -40.99 4.51 -24.24
C TYR A 549 -41.68 5.79 -23.75
N SER A 550 -42.91 5.99 -24.21
CA SER A 550 -43.86 6.90 -23.59
C SER A 550 -44.60 6.15 -22.47
N GLY A 551 -44.17 6.33 -21.23
CA GLY A 551 -44.79 5.76 -20.04
C GLY A 551 -44.45 6.60 -18.80
N PRO A 552 -45.30 6.63 -17.76
CA PRO A 552 -45.10 7.49 -16.61
C PRO A 552 -43.93 7.00 -15.76
N PHE A 553 -42.94 7.87 -15.54
CA PHE A 553 -41.81 7.58 -14.63
C PHE A 553 -42.29 7.42 -13.18
N PRO A 554 -41.69 6.51 -12.40
CA PRO A 554 -41.95 6.41 -10.96
C PRO A 554 -41.44 7.67 -10.23
N GLN A 555 -42.02 7.97 -9.06
CA GLN A 555 -41.77 9.21 -8.31
C GLN A 555 -40.32 9.36 -7.82
N SER A 556 -39.44 9.88 -8.67
CA SER A 556 -38.18 10.51 -8.28
C SER A 556 -38.46 11.73 -7.39
N ARG A 557 -37.82 11.79 -6.21
CA ARG A 557 -37.84 13.01 -5.39
C ARG A 557 -36.85 14.02 -5.97
N TYR A 558 -37.38 15.09 -6.53
CA TYR A 558 -36.61 16.20 -7.07
C TYR A 558 -36.22 17.19 -5.95
N ILE A 559 -34.96 17.63 -5.94
CA ILE A 559 -34.54 18.81 -5.19
C ILE A 559 -34.54 19.98 -6.19
N TYR A 560 -35.51 20.88 -6.04
CA TYR A 560 -35.63 22.09 -6.86
C TYR A 560 -34.91 23.26 -6.19
N ILE A 561 -34.03 23.92 -6.94
CA ILE A 561 -33.42 25.20 -6.58
C ILE A 561 -33.90 26.21 -7.65
N SER A 562 -34.51 27.31 -7.21
CA SER A 562 -35.25 28.25 -8.07
C SER A 562 -35.05 29.68 -7.59
N SER A 563 -34.73 30.59 -8.50
CA SER A 563 -34.52 32.02 -8.23
C SER A 563 -35.80 32.82 -8.00
N ARG A 564 -36.99 32.26 -8.30
CA ARG A 564 -38.29 32.90 -8.03
C ARG A 564 -38.99 32.32 -6.80
N THR A 565 -39.28 33.21 -5.85
CA THR A 565 -40.23 32.99 -4.74
C THR A 565 -41.65 32.87 -5.30
N GLN A 566 -42.27 31.69 -5.19
CA GLN A 566 -43.69 31.53 -5.51
C GLN A 566 -44.56 31.88 -4.31
N ILE A 567 -45.49 32.82 -4.50
CA ILE A 567 -46.58 33.12 -3.58
C ILE A 567 -47.61 31.97 -3.67
N PRO A 568 -48.05 31.37 -2.56
CA PRO A 568 -48.98 30.24 -2.60
C PRO A 568 -50.37 30.69 -3.07
N SER A 569 -50.86 30.07 -4.16
CA SER A 569 -52.21 30.28 -4.69
C SER A 569 -53.07 29.02 -4.54
N ALA A 570 -54.38 29.21 -4.38
CA ALA A 570 -55.25 28.25 -3.71
C ALA A 570 -55.75 27.06 -4.55
N ASN A 571 -56.08 25.98 -3.83
CA ASN A 571 -57.12 24.97 -4.11
C ASN A 571 -57.87 25.04 -5.46
N GLN A 572 -57.85 23.93 -6.20
CA GLN A 572 -59.05 23.43 -6.89
C GLN A 572 -59.05 21.91 -7.05
N ASN A 573 -60.15 21.28 -6.62
CA ASN A 573 -60.41 19.84 -6.79
C ASN A 573 -60.97 19.55 -8.18
N HIS A 574 -60.61 18.41 -8.78
CA HIS A 574 -61.51 17.74 -9.73
C HIS A 574 -61.52 16.21 -9.61
N ARG A 575 -62.67 15.64 -10.01
CA ARG A 575 -63.13 14.26 -9.72
C ARG A 575 -62.65 13.24 -10.76
N ALA A 576 -62.56 11.99 -10.31
CA ALA A 576 -62.31 10.80 -11.15
C ALA A 576 -63.52 10.35 -11.99
N ARG A 577 -63.26 9.53 -13.03
CA ARG A 577 -64.18 8.55 -13.66
C ARG A 577 -63.37 7.44 -14.41
N PRO A 578 -63.95 6.29 -14.81
CA PRO A 578 -63.35 5.00 -14.41
C PRO A 578 -63.07 3.95 -15.52
N ALA A 579 -62.24 2.97 -15.13
CA ALA A 579 -62.20 1.54 -15.46
C ALA A 579 -62.57 0.97 -16.85
N MET A 580 -61.69 0.09 -17.37
CA MET A 580 -62.09 -1.21 -17.93
C MET A 580 -60.98 -2.25 -17.71
N ALA A 581 -61.35 -3.54 -17.69
CA ALA A 581 -60.46 -4.68 -17.41
C ALA A 581 -60.65 -5.80 -18.45
N GLN A 582 -59.61 -6.60 -18.71
CA GLN A 582 -59.70 -7.95 -19.31
C GLN A 582 -58.47 -8.81 -18.95
N PHE A 583 -58.52 -10.10 -19.30
CA PHE A 583 -57.93 -11.22 -18.53
C PHE A 583 -56.67 -11.88 -19.16
N TYR A 584 -56.06 -12.77 -18.36
CA TYR A 584 -54.81 -13.54 -18.58
C TYR A 584 -54.90 -14.66 -19.66
N PRO A 585 -53.75 -15.22 -20.15
CA PRO A 585 -53.03 -16.31 -19.45
C PRO A 585 -51.50 -16.12 -19.32
N GLN A 586 -50.91 -16.79 -18.32
CA GLN A 586 -49.45 -16.96 -18.19
C GLN A 586 -48.91 -18.01 -19.16
N GLN A 587 -47.62 -17.89 -19.52
CA GLN A 587 -46.74 -19.07 -19.57
C GLN A 587 -45.30 -18.70 -19.21
N SER A 588 -44.67 -19.56 -18.41
CA SER A 588 -43.36 -19.35 -17.81
C SER A 588 -42.27 -20.09 -18.57
N TYR A 589 -41.18 -19.39 -18.91
CA TYR A 589 -39.90 -20.00 -19.27
C TYR A 589 -38.76 -19.17 -18.70
N ALA A 590 -37.91 -19.82 -17.91
CA ALA A 590 -36.70 -19.22 -17.35
C ALA A 590 -35.46 -19.88 -18.00
N PRO A 591 -34.50 -19.11 -18.52
CA PRO A 591 -33.16 -19.61 -18.80
C PRO A 591 -32.27 -19.38 -17.58
N SER A 592 -31.64 -20.45 -17.10
CA SER A 592 -30.59 -20.41 -16.08
C SER A 592 -29.36 -19.65 -16.57
N SER A 593 -28.83 -18.74 -15.74
CA SER A 593 -27.55 -18.08 -16.00
C SER A 593 -26.39 -18.98 -15.54
N PRO A 594 -25.38 -19.26 -16.40
CA PRO A 594 -24.15 -19.89 -15.96
C PRO A 594 -23.32 -18.90 -15.11
N GLN A 595 -22.83 -19.37 -13.97
CA GLN A 595 -22.01 -18.58 -13.05
C GLN A 595 -20.64 -18.27 -13.68
N ASN A 596 -20.41 -17.01 -14.05
CA ASN A 596 -19.12 -16.55 -14.55
C ASN A 596 -18.34 -15.85 -13.41
N LEU A 597 -17.28 -16.51 -12.94
CA LEU A 597 -16.40 -16.03 -11.87
C LEU A 597 -15.48 -14.90 -12.37
N GLN A 598 -16.04 -13.70 -12.51
CA GLN A 598 -15.26 -12.50 -12.86
C GLN A 598 -14.82 -11.74 -11.61
N PHE A 599 -13.53 -11.82 -11.30
CA PHE A 599 -12.88 -11.03 -10.25
C PHE A 599 -12.72 -9.57 -10.71
N TYR A 600 -13.53 -8.67 -10.14
CA TYR A 600 -13.41 -7.23 -10.38
C TYR A 600 -12.17 -6.63 -9.69
N SER A 601 -11.16 -6.24 -10.46
CA SER A 601 -10.09 -5.36 -9.97
C SER A 601 -10.65 -3.96 -9.69
N SER A 602 -10.91 -3.67 -8.41
CA SER A 602 -11.61 -2.46 -7.99
C SER A 602 -10.62 -1.42 -7.48
N SER A 603 -10.29 -0.41 -8.31
CA SER A 603 -9.40 0.70 -7.97
C SER A 603 -10.06 1.70 -7.02
N TYR A 604 -9.84 1.56 -5.71
CA TYR A 604 -10.38 2.46 -4.67
C TYR A 604 -9.35 2.70 -3.54
N PRO A 605 -9.42 3.85 -2.83
CA PRO A 605 -8.28 4.37 -2.07
C PRO A 605 -7.96 3.58 -0.79
N VAL A 606 -6.67 3.33 -0.56
CA VAL A 606 -6.11 2.77 0.68
C VAL A 606 -5.80 3.91 1.65
N SER A 607 -6.21 3.77 2.91
CA SER A 607 -6.04 4.80 3.95
C SER A 607 -4.77 4.52 4.77
N GLY A 608 -3.59 4.85 4.24
CA GLY A 608 -2.29 4.63 4.90
C GLY A 608 -1.75 5.87 5.63
N HIS A 609 -1.32 5.69 6.88
CA HIS A 609 -0.56 6.67 7.67
C HIS A 609 0.71 5.97 8.19
N THR A 610 1.90 6.57 8.07
CA THR A 610 3.04 6.47 9.04
C THR A 610 4.35 7.09 8.52
N THR A 611 4.61 8.38 8.80
CA THR A 611 5.99 8.95 8.88
C THR A 611 6.40 8.97 10.34
N PRO A 612 7.68 8.88 10.71
CA PRO A 612 8.14 9.01 12.09
C PRO A 612 8.15 10.49 12.53
N SER A 613 6.96 11.09 12.56
CA SER A 613 6.65 12.36 13.19
C SER A 613 5.22 12.25 13.74
N GLN A 614 5.10 11.84 15.01
CA GLN A 614 3.84 11.61 15.73
C GLN A 614 2.97 10.44 15.21
N ALA A 615 3.14 9.26 15.83
CA ALA A 615 2.11 8.23 15.92
C ALA A 615 2.42 7.30 17.11
N ALA A 616 1.89 7.63 18.28
CA ALA A 616 1.55 6.63 19.29
C ALA A 616 0.06 6.81 19.51
N TYR A 617 -0.84 5.95 18.97
CA TYR A 617 -2.28 6.17 19.16
C TYR A 617 -3.28 5.02 18.89
N GLY A 618 -3.53 4.16 19.92
CA GLY A 618 -4.76 3.34 20.17
C GLY A 618 -5.16 2.78 21.56
N ALA A 619 -6.48 2.87 21.80
CA ALA A 619 -7.30 2.74 23.01
C ALA A 619 -7.44 1.37 23.70
N TYR A 620 -8.28 1.36 24.75
CA TYR A 620 -9.36 0.38 24.94
C TYR A 620 -10.59 1.01 25.63
N GLY A 621 -11.74 0.32 25.57
CA GLY A 621 -12.97 0.65 26.31
C GLY A 621 -12.96 0.21 27.78
N ALA A 622 -14.02 0.55 28.51
CA ALA A 622 -14.06 0.58 29.99
C ALA A 622 -14.83 -0.64 30.63
N PRO A 623 -15.26 -0.65 31.92
CA PRO A 623 -14.75 -1.60 32.95
C PRO A 623 -15.88 -2.38 33.69
N PRO A 624 -15.76 -2.81 34.97
CA PRO A 624 -14.89 -3.86 35.53
C PRO A 624 -15.67 -5.02 36.20
N GLY A 625 -15.03 -6.18 36.48
CA GLY A 625 -15.69 -7.33 37.12
C GLY A 625 -14.78 -8.31 37.91
N GLN A 626 -14.92 -8.25 39.24
CA GLN A 626 -14.49 -9.12 40.37
C GLN A 626 -13.81 -10.50 40.14
N ALA A 627 -12.69 -10.68 40.90
CA ALA A 627 -12.34 -11.80 41.80
C ALA A 627 -12.06 -13.24 41.32
N GLN A 628 -10.90 -13.78 41.70
CA GLN A 628 -10.71 -14.79 42.78
C GLN A 628 -9.20 -15.07 43.01
N ALA A 629 -8.83 -15.90 44.00
CA ALA A 629 -7.53 -15.82 44.69
C ALA A 629 -6.82 -17.17 44.94
N TYR A 630 -5.47 -17.12 44.94
CA TYR A 630 -4.51 -17.98 45.70
C TYR A 630 -4.53 -19.53 45.47
N PRO A 631 -3.52 -20.33 45.90
CA PRO A 631 -2.51 -20.07 46.94
C PRO A 631 -1.01 -20.25 46.59
N THR A 632 -0.21 -19.81 47.57
CA THR A 632 1.25 -19.71 47.63
C THR A 632 1.92 -20.99 48.14
N ALA A 633 3.16 -21.23 47.70
CA ALA A 633 4.25 -21.83 48.50
C ALA A 633 5.52 -21.01 48.18
N GLY A 634 6.36 -20.54 49.10
CA GLY A 634 6.65 -20.97 50.47
C GLY A 634 7.95 -21.80 50.45
N GLY A 635 9.09 -21.40 51.03
CA GLY A 635 9.46 -20.16 51.73
C GLY A 635 10.95 -20.24 52.17
N GLY A 636 11.51 -19.21 52.81
CA GLY A 636 12.88 -19.23 53.35
C GLY A 636 13.54 -17.85 53.37
N ALA A 637 14.13 -17.44 54.50
CA ALA A 637 14.46 -16.03 54.77
C ALA A 637 15.88 -15.79 55.30
N GLY A 638 16.41 -14.60 55.00
CA GLY A 638 17.24 -13.81 55.93
C GLY A 638 18.76 -14.01 55.91
N GLY A 639 19.51 -12.93 55.70
CA GLY A 639 20.96 -12.85 55.93
C GLY A 639 21.56 -11.52 55.46
N TYR A 640 22.11 -10.71 56.37
CA TYR A 640 22.65 -9.37 56.11
C TYR A 640 24.18 -9.35 56.20
N GLY A 641 24.85 -8.57 55.33
CA GLY A 641 26.14 -7.91 55.63
C GLY A 641 27.41 -8.44 54.95
N GLY A 642 28.34 -7.52 54.63
CA GLY A 642 29.76 -7.82 54.36
C GLY A 642 30.40 -7.13 53.15
N PHE A 643 31.09 -6.01 53.37
CA PHE A 643 32.00 -5.40 52.37
C PHE A 643 33.37 -6.11 52.37
N SER A 644 33.96 -6.33 51.18
CA SER A 644 35.37 -6.03 50.81
C SER A 644 35.85 -6.89 49.63
N GLY A 645 36.76 -6.37 48.79
CA GLY A 645 37.47 -7.21 47.80
C GLY A 645 37.82 -6.56 46.46
N ALA A 646 38.94 -5.84 46.43
CA ALA A 646 39.84 -5.63 45.29
C ALA A 646 39.29 -5.20 43.91
N SER A 647 39.73 -4.02 43.49
CA SER A 647 39.84 -3.59 42.09
C SER A 647 40.59 -4.61 41.20
N SER A 648 40.07 -4.86 40.00
CA SER A 648 40.90 -5.22 38.84
C SER A 648 40.42 -4.43 37.62
N GLY A 649 41.19 -3.42 37.22
CA GLY A 649 40.93 -2.67 36.00
C GLY A 649 41.47 -3.43 34.79
N VAL A 650 40.61 -3.83 33.86
CA VAL A 650 41.03 -4.31 32.54
C VAL A 650 41.02 -3.13 31.58
N SER A 651 42.19 -2.51 31.44
CA SER A 651 42.48 -1.55 30.39
C SER A 651 42.54 -2.25 29.03
N GLY A 652 41.45 -2.19 28.28
CA GLY A 652 41.43 -2.62 26.87
C GLY A 652 42.37 -1.76 26.03
N ARG A 653 43.58 -2.28 25.79
CA ARG A 653 44.59 -1.65 24.93
C ARG A 653 44.06 -1.58 23.50
N MET A 654 44.10 -0.39 22.89
CA MET A 654 43.65 -0.19 21.51
C MET A 654 44.59 -0.90 20.54
N GLY A 655 44.05 -1.84 19.75
CA GLY A 655 44.74 -2.43 18.61
C GLY A 655 45.04 -3.92 18.73
N ASP A 656 44.01 -4.77 18.69
CA ASP A 656 44.02 -5.95 17.81
C ASP A 656 42.59 -6.48 17.55
N GLN A 657 42.34 -6.85 16.29
CA GLN A 657 41.19 -7.61 15.76
C GLN A 657 39.80 -7.44 16.42
N GLY A 658 39.24 -6.23 16.37
CA GLY A 658 37.84 -5.94 16.73
C GLY A 658 37.13 -4.97 15.77
N GLY A 659 37.52 -4.99 14.49
CA GLY A 659 36.98 -4.11 13.46
C GLY A 659 36.28 -4.88 12.35
N LEU A 660 35.14 -4.36 11.88
CA LEU A 660 34.38 -4.88 10.74
C LEU A 660 35.33 -5.23 9.57
N ARG A 661 35.23 -6.45 9.02
CA ARG A 661 35.95 -6.81 7.80
C ARG A 661 35.63 -5.80 6.69
N THR A 662 36.63 -5.07 6.24
CA THR A 662 36.52 -4.10 5.13
C THR A 662 36.81 -4.81 3.82
N GLY A 663 35.81 -4.84 2.93
CA GLY A 663 35.95 -5.45 1.61
C GLY A 663 34.61 -5.67 0.93
N TRP A 664 34.61 -5.71 -0.41
CA TRP A 664 33.40 -5.90 -1.22
C TRP A 664 32.66 -7.19 -0.82
N LEU A 665 33.39 -8.30 -0.65
CA LEU A 665 32.81 -9.60 -0.30
C LEU A 665 32.19 -9.63 1.11
N ALA A 666 32.72 -8.86 2.07
CA ALA A 666 32.15 -8.76 3.41
C ALA A 666 30.82 -7.98 3.44
N ALA A 667 30.50 -7.21 2.39
CA ALA A 667 29.17 -6.61 2.26
C ALA A 667 28.11 -7.61 1.74
N PHE A 668 28.52 -8.69 1.07
CA PHE A 668 27.61 -9.76 0.62
C PHE A 668 27.34 -10.83 1.69
N GLY A 669 28.05 -10.81 2.83
CA GLY A 669 27.76 -11.68 3.97
C GLY A 669 26.50 -11.25 4.72
N THR A 670 25.76 -12.22 5.24
CA THR A 670 24.61 -12.00 6.15
C THR A 670 25.02 -12.00 7.63
N GLU A 671 26.33 -12.01 7.92
CA GLU A 671 26.87 -11.95 9.28
C GLU A 671 26.46 -10.63 9.96
N GLY A 672 25.83 -10.76 11.14
CA GLY A 672 25.52 -9.65 12.02
C GLY A 672 26.77 -9.10 12.72
N TYR A 673 26.57 -8.20 13.68
CA TYR A 673 27.63 -7.85 14.63
C TYR A 673 27.91 -9.04 15.58
N ASP A 674 29.12 -9.12 16.14
CA ASP A 674 29.47 -10.16 17.12
C ASP A 674 28.45 -10.19 18.28
N GLY A 675 27.68 -11.28 18.35
CA GLY A 675 26.63 -11.50 19.36
C GLY A 675 25.19 -11.40 18.87
N GLU A 676 24.94 -11.02 17.61
CA GLU A 676 23.60 -11.10 16.99
C GLU A 676 23.51 -12.31 16.04
N PRO A 677 22.48 -13.17 16.16
CA PRO A 677 22.25 -14.21 15.16
C PRO A 677 21.98 -13.56 13.79
N PRO A 678 22.53 -14.09 12.68
CA PRO A 678 22.30 -13.55 11.36
C PRO A 678 20.79 -13.47 11.05
N LEU A 679 20.38 -12.48 10.25
CA LEU A 679 18.97 -12.24 9.94
C LEU A 679 18.22 -13.47 9.38
N LEU A 680 18.95 -14.41 8.78
CA LEU A 680 18.40 -15.68 8.30
C LEU A 680 18.07 -16.64 9.46
N GLU A 681 18.87 -16.69 10.51
CA GLU A 681 18.61 -17.45 11.74
C GLU A 681 17.46 -16.82 12.55
N GLU A 682 17.41 -15.48 12.64
CA GLU A 682 16.26 -14.74 13.21
C GLU A 682 14.95 -15.01 12.43
N LEU A 683 15.03 -15.31 11.13
CA LEU A 683 13.90 -15.70 10.27
C LEU A 683 13.64 -17.23 10.23
N GLY A 684 14.43 -18.05 10.92
CA GLY A 684 14.30 -19.51 10.95
C GLY A 684 14.75 -20.24 9.66
N VAL A 685 15.67 -19.65 8.90
CA VAL A 685 16.18 -20.15 7.61
C VAL A 685 17.57 -20.77 7.77
N ASN A 686 17.64 -22.11 7.81
CA ASN A 686 18.91 -22.84 7.90
C ASN A 686 19.58 -23.00 6.53
N PHE A 687 20.66 -22.25 6.28
CA PHE A 687 21.35 -22.24 4.98
C PHE A 687 22.09 -23.55 4.65
N ASP A 688 22.71 -24.20 5.63
CA ASP A 688 23.46 -25.45 5.45
C ASP A 688 22.53 -26.59 4.95
N HIS A 689 21.33 -26.61 5.51
CA HIS A 689 20.29 -27.57 5.17
C HIS A 689 19.67 -27.30 3.79
N ILE A 690 19.45 -26.01 3.44
CA ILE A 690 19.10 -25.59 2.07
C ILE A 690 20.18 -26.04 1.09
N GLN A 691 21.46 -25.78 1.37
CA GLN A 691 22.59 -26.13 0.50
C GLN A 691 22.67 -27.64 0.27
N THR A 692 22.56 -28.44 1.33
CA THR A 692 22.63 -29.91 1.26
C THR A 692 21.49 -30.47 0.40
N LYS A 693 20.24 -30.08 0.66
CA LYS A 693 19.07 -30.48 -0.15
C LYS A 693 19.19 -30.05 -1.61
N THR A 694 19.70 -28.84 -1.85
CA THR A 694 19.93 -28.26 -3.18
C THR A 694 20.93 -29.09 -4.00
N LEU A 695 22.05 -29.47 -3.38
CA LEU A 695 23.08 -30.30 -4.03
C LEU A 695 22.57 -31.72 -4.32
N THR A 696 21.75 -32.30 -3.42
CA THR A 696 21.14 -33.61 -3.67
C THR A 696 20.15 -33.59 -4.84
N VAL A 697 19.31 -32.56 -4.96
CA VAL A 697 18.39 -32.38 -6.12
C VAL A 697 19.15 -32.16 -7.44
N LEU A 698 20.26 -31.42 -7.38
CA LEU A 698 21.10 -31.16 -8.55
C LEU A 698 21.91 -32.38 -9.02
N ASN A 699 21.99 -33.45 -8.23
CA ASN A 699 22.71 -34.66 -8.62
C ASN A 699 21.74 -35.85 -8.84
N PRO A 700 21.28 -36.12 -10.08
CA PRO A 700 20.35 -37.21 -10.37
C PRO A 700 20.95 -38.61 -10.16
N PHE A 701 22.26 -38.71 -9.91
CA PHE A 701 22.96 -39.95 -9.59
C PHE A 701 23.24 -40.13 -8.09
N ALA A 702 22.91 -39.14 -7.24
CA ALA A 702 23.01 -39.27 -5.80
C ALA A 702 21.98 -40.28 -5.28
N ARG A 703 22.37 -41.08 -4.28
CA ARG A 703 21.42 -41.88 -3.51
C ARG A 703 20.70 -40.95 -2.54
N ILE A 704 19.37 -41.01 -2.53
CA ILE A 704 18.55 -40.18 -1.65
C ILE A 704 18.39 -40.91 -0.32
N ASP A 705 19.02 -40.40 0.72
CA ASP A 705 18.90 -40.95 2.07
C ASP A 705 17.52 -40.64 2.67
N GLN A 706 16.94 -41.63 3.36
CA GLN A 706 15.57 -41.57 3.84
C GLN A 706 15.32 -40.48 4.89
N HIS A 707 16.37 -40.07 5.62
CA HIS A 707 16.33 -39.09 6.70
C HIS A 707 16.55 -37.63 6.22
N LEU A 708 16.93 -37.41 4.96
CA LEU A 708 17.25 -36.07 4.42
C LEU A 708 16.03 -35.13 4.33
N MET A 709 14.82 -35.67 4.42
CA MET A 709 13.56 -34.92 4.28
C MET A 709 12.65 -35.05 5.51
N ASP A 710 13.19 -35.48 6.66
CA ASP A 710 12.41 -35.48 7.89
C ASP A 710 12.10 -34.05 8.37
N ASP A 711 13.08 -33.15 8.22
CA ASP A 711 12.96 -31.71 8.49
C ASP A 711 12.33 -30.95 7.29
N SER A 712 11.32 -30.13 7.58
CA SER A 712 10.37 -29.60 6.58
C SER A 712 10.62 -28.14 6.15
N ASP A 713 11.75 -27.89 5.48
CA ASP A 713 12.17 -26.56 5.01
C ASP A 713 11.30 -25.99 3.89
N LEU A 714 10.23 -25.27 4.26
CA LEU A 714 9.40 -24.55 3.30
C LEU A 714 10.11 -23.33 2.68
N TYR A 715 11.06 -22.72 3.40
CA TYR A 715 11.74 -21.50 2.95
C TYR A 715 12.57 -21.67 1.67
N GLY A 716 13.30 -22.77 1.50
CA GLY A 716 14.06 -23.05 0.27
C GLY A 716 13.13 -23.24 -0.93
N ALA A 717 12.02 -23.98 -0.75
CA ALA A 717 10.98 -24.14 -1.77
C ALA A 717 10.36 -22.80 -2.20
N LEU A 718 10.02 -21.93 -1.24
CA LEU A 718 9.51 -20.58 -1.51
C LEU A 718 10.55 -19.70 -2.22
N LEU A 719 11.83 -19.79 -1.84
CA LEU A 719 12.93 -19.06 -2.47
C LEU A 719 13.02 -19.41 -3.96
N TYR A 720 13.01 -20.68 -4.34
CA TYR A 720 13.10 -21.07 -5.76
C TYR A 720 11.87 -20.65 -6.58
N ILE A 721 10.66 -20.69 -6.01
CA ILE A 721 9.45 -20.23 -6.68
C ILE A 721 9.48 -18.69 -6.89
N LEU A 722 9.89 -17.94 -5.87
CA LEU A 722 10.05 -16.48 -5.94
C LEU A 722 11.12 -16.09 -6.98
N LEU A 723 12.26 -16.79 -6.95
CA LEU A 723 13.40 -16.56 -7.83
C LEU A 723 13.04 -16.89 -9.29
N TYR A 724 12.31 -17.99 -9.54
CA TYR A 724 11.72 -18.29 -10.85
C TYR A 724 10.80 -17.17 -11.35
N GLY A 725 9.90 -16.69 -10.48
CA GLY A 725 9.03 -15.55 -10.78
C GLY A 725 9.81 -14.27 -11.08
N THR A 726 10.93 -14.05 -10.40
CA THR A 726 11.83 -12.91 -10.62
C THR A 726 12.55 -13.00 -11.97
N PHE A 727 12.96 -14.19 -12.39
CA PHE A 727 13.57 -14.38 -13.72
C PHE A 727 12.54 -14.20 -14.85
N LEU A 728 11.29 -14.68 -14.67
CA LEU A 728 10.21 -14.40 -15.61
C LEU A 728 9.80 -12.92 -15.65
N LEU A 729 9.89 -12.21 -14.52
CA LEU A 729 9.70 -10.76 -14.44
C LEU A 729 10.72 -9.99 -15.28
N PHE A 730 12.01 -10.39 -15.24
CA PHE A 730 13.05 -9.85 -16.13
C PHE A 730 12.84 -10.20 -17.62
N SER A 731 12.06 -11.24 -17.92
CA SER A 731 11.61 -11.58 -19.29
C SER A 731 10.43 -10.71 -19.77
N GLY A 732 9.85 -9.85 -18.91
CA GLY A 732 8.94 -8.78 -19.30
C GLY A 732 7.44 -9.01 -19.05
N LYS A 733 7.04 -10.08 -18.33
CA LYS A 733 5.62 -10.31 -17.94
C LYS A 733 5.47 -10.73 -16.49
N VAL A 734 4.48 -10.15 -15.80
CA VAL A 734 4.20 -10.37 -14.37
C VAL A 734 3.20 -11.50 -14.18
N PHE A 735 3.67 -12.76 -14.15
CA PHE A 735 2.82 -13.94 -13.95
C PHE A 735 2.71 -14.44 -12.49
N TYR A 736 3.19 -13.66 -11.50
CA TYR A 736 3.25 -14.10 -10.08
C TYR A 736 1.95 -14.71 -9.54
N GLY A 737 0.78 -14.14 -9.84
CA GLY A 737 -0.50 -14.70 -9.41
C GLY A 737 -0.81 -16.08 -9.99
N TYR A 738 -0.45 -16.32 -11.26
CA TYR A 738 -0.60 -17.63 -11.90
C TYR A 738 0.43 -18.64 -11.39
N ILE A 739 1.68 -18.22 -11.21
CA ILE A 739 2.75 -19.05 -10.64
C ILE A 739 2.35 -19.51 -9.22
N TYR A 740 1.89 -18.58 -8.38
CA TYR A 740 1.43 -18.86 -7.02
C TYR A 740 0.19 -19.76 -7.01
N GLY A 741 -0.81 -19.46 -7.85
CA GLY A 741 -2.03 -20.27 -7.97
C GLY A 741 -1.73 -21.71 -8.38
N VAL A 742 -0.98 -21.91 -9.47
CA VAL A 742 -0.59 -23.26 -9.94
C VAL A 742 0.30 -23.96 -8.92
N ALA A 743 1.22 -23.25 -8.26
CA ALA A 743 2.05 -23.85 -7.21
C ALA A 743 1.22 -24.34 -6.02
N VAL A 744 0.33 -23.52 -5.46
CA VAL A 744 -0.48 -23.88 -4.30
C VAL A 744 -1.50 -24.98 -4.64
N PHE A 745 -2.32 -24.80 -5.67
CA PHE A 745 -3.33 -25.79 -6.06
C PHE A 745 -2.69 -27.10 -6.57
N GLY A 746 -1.59 -27.01 -7.33
CA GLY A 746 -0.86 -28.18 -7.80
C GLY A 746 -0.15 -28.95 -6.67
N THR A 747 0.44 -28.25 -5.70
CA THR A 747 1.03 -28.88 -4.51
C THR A 747 -0.02 -29.60 -3.67
N LEU A 748 -1.21 -28.98 -3.49
CA LEU A 748 -2.33 -29.59 -2.77
C LEU A 748 -2.88 -30.82 -3.51
N ALA A 749 -3.07 -30.73 -4.82
CA ALA A 749 -3.54 -31.85 -5.64
C ALA A 749 -2.54 -33.02 -5.66
N LEU A 750 -1.24 -32.73 -5.81
CA LEU A 750 -0.18 -33.74 -5.75
C LEU A 750 -0.07 -34.37 -4.36
N HIS A 751 -0.15 -33.58 -3.30
CA HIS A 751 -0.16 -34.09 -1.93
C HIS A 751 -1.35 -35.06 -1.70
N LEU A 752 -2.56 -34.70 -2.15
CA LEU A 752 -3.74 -35.55 -2.05
C LEU A 752 -3.55 -36.87 -2.83
N ILE A 753 -3.10 -36.81 -4.08
CA ILE A 753 -2.87 -38.00 -4.91
C ILE A 753 -1.80 -38.91 -4.29
N LEU A 754 -0.67 -38.33 -3.86
CA LEU A 754 0.44 -39.11 -3.30
C LEU A 754 0.13 -39.66 -1.91
N SER A 755 -0.66 -38.95 -1.11
CA SER A 755 -1.17 -39.44 0.18
C SER A 755 -2.15 -40.60 0.03
N LEU A 756 -2.90 -40.68 -1.08
CA LEU A 756 -3.77 -41.82 -1.41
C LEU A 756 -2.98 -43.01 -1.98
N MET A 757 -1.77 -42.78 -2.51
CA MET A 757 -0.88 -43.83 -3.03
C MET A 757 0.09 -44.40 -2.00
N SER A 758 0.41 -43.64 -0.95
CA SER A 758 1.28 -44.09 0.15
C SER A 758 0.53 -45.07 1.07
N PRO A 759 1.20 -46.14 1.56
CA PRO A 759 0.58 -47.12 2.44
C PRO A 759 0.19 -46.50 3.80
N SER A 760 -0.97 -46.89 4.32
CA SER A 760 -1.35 -46.59 5.70
C SER A 760 -0.43 -47.31 6.69
N LEU A 761 -0.02 -46.61 7.74
CA LEU A 761 0.69 -47.21 8.87
C LEU A 761 -0.34 -47.83 9.83
N ASP A 762 -0.92 -48.97 9.42
CA ASP A 762 -1.79 -49.76 10.28
C ASP A 762 -0.96 -50.73 11.15
N ALA A 763 -1.40 -50.88 12.40
CA ALA A 763 -0.68 -51.64 13.43
C ALA A 763 -0.66 -53.15 13.10
N GLY A 764 0.46 -53.65 12.59
CA GLY A 764 0.58 -55.03 12.12
C GLY A 764 2.02 -55.48 11.84
N GLY A 765 2.93 -55.33 12.80
CA GLY A 765 4.32 -55.79 12.65
C GLY A 765 5.10 -55.82 13.97
N ALA A 766 5.28 -57.02 14.52
CA ALA A 766 6.07 -57.34 15.73
C ALA A 766 5.58 -56.70 17.05
N SER A 767 4.62 -57.36 17.70
CA SER A 767 4.56 -57.35 19.18
C SER A 767 5.83 -58.03 19.73
N PRO A 768 6.58 -57.41 20.66
CA PRO A 768 7.66 -58.10 21.36
C PRO A 768 7.06 -59.20 22.23
N ASN A 769 7.48 -60.45 21.99
CA ASN A 769 7.13 -61.57 22.83
C ASN A 769 7.88 -61.40 24.18
N PRO A 770 7.23 -61.40 25.36
CA PRO A 770 7.89 -61.11 26.64
C PRO A 770 8.66 -62.34 27.17
N ALA A 771 9.68 -62.78 26.41
CA ALA A 771 10.49 -63.97 26.71
C ALA A 771 11.86 -63.96 26.00
N ASP A 772 12.64 -62.87 26.08
CA ASP A 772 14.09 -62.91 25.79
C ASP A 772 14.85 -61.84 26.61
N PRO A 773 15.88 -62.17 27.43
CA PRO A 773 16.48 -61.23 28.38
C PRO A 773 17.73 -60.47 27.88
N SER A 774 17.97 -60.37 26.57
CA SER A 774 19.29 -59.98 26.03
C SER A 774 19.40 -58.59 25.37
N THR A 775 18.43 -57.68 25.52
CA THR A 775 18.52 -56.31 24.94
C THR A 775 18.00 -55.24 25.90
N TYR A 776 18.82 -54.87 26.89
CA TYR A 776 18.61 -53.71 27.76
C TYR A 776 19.83 -52.79 27.64
N ASP A 777 19.67 -51.65 26.97
CA ASP A 777 20.74 -50.65 26.81
C ASP A 777 20.32 -49.33 27.50
N PRO A 778 20.99 -48.87 28.58
CA PRO A 778 20.42 -47.84 29.47
C PRO A 778 20.61 -46.39 28.99
N HIS A 779 21.13 -46.14 27.78
CA HIS A 779 21.57 -44.82 27.36
C HIS A 779 20.84 -44.26 26.13
N HIS A 780 19.57 -43.88 26.31
CA HIS A 780 18.97 -42.85 25.46
C HIS A 780 18.17 -41.82 26.27
N LYS A 781 18.57 -40.55 26.14
CA LYS A 781 17.95 -39.40 26.79
C LYS A 781 16.86 -38.84 25.85
N PRO A 782 15.61 -38.63 26.30
CA PRO A 782 14.57 -38.06 25.45
C PRO A 782 14.82 -36.55 25.23
N SER A 783 14.65 -36.10 24.00
CA SER A 783 14.65 -34.68 23.62
C SER A 783 13.23 -34.14 23.57
N ASP A 784 12.97 -33.01 24.22
CA ASP A 784 11.65 -32.39 24.28
C ASP A 784 11.12 -31.98 22.89
N SER A 785 9.87 -32.34 22.61
CA SER A 785 9.10 -31.82 21.47
C SER A 785 7.90 -31.02 21.97
N THR A 786 7.82 -29.75 21.58
CA THR A 786 6.82 -28.80 22.05
C THR A 786 5.46 -28.98 21.35
N GLY A 787 4.38 -28.58 22.05
CA GLY A 787 3.03 -29.08 21.80
C GLY A 787 2.37 -28.67 20.47
N SER A 788 1.69 -29.63 19.85
CA SER A 788 0.74 -29.40 18.75
C SER A 788 -0.65 -29.04 19.27
N VAL A 789 -1.20 -27.91 18.83
CA VAL A 789 -2.58 -27.47 19.10
C VAL A 789 -3.58 -28.39 18.39
N GLY A 790 -4.68 -28.74 19.07
CA GLY A 790 -5.70 -29.65 18.53
C GLY A 790 -6.54 -29.06 17.39
N GLY A 791 -6.79 -29.87 16.37
CA GLY A 791 -7.71 -29.62 15.27
C GLY A 791 -8.31 -30.94 14.76
N ALA A 792 -9.58 -30.91 14.33
CA ALA A 792 -10.40 -32.13 14.15
C ALA A 792 -9.83 -33.11 13.10
N SER A 793 -9.79 -34.40 13.46
CA SER A 793 -9.19 -35.47 12.67
C SER A 793 -10.17 -36.08 11.65
N GLY A 794 -9.98 -35.75 10.37
CA GLY A 794 -10.34 -36.66 9.27
C GLY A 794 -9.22 -37.70 9.10
N HIS A 795 -9.56 -38.99 9.05
CA HIS A 795 -8.57 -40.07 9.02
C HIS A 795 -7.86 -40.17 7.65
N PHE A 796 -6.66 -39.58 7.56
CA PHE A 796 -5.67 -39.87 6.51
C PHE A 796 -4.31 -40.14 7.19
N SER A 797 -3.89 -41.41 7.24
CA SER A 797 -2.59 -41.84 7.78
C SER A 797 -1.60 -42.09 6.65
N ALA A 798 -0.50 -41.35 6.62
CA ALA A 798 0.61 -41.57 5.68
C ALA A 798 1.91 -40.93 6.20
N THR A 799 3.06 -41.50 5.80
CA THR A 799 4.43 -41.06 6.12
C THR A 799 4.81 -39.67 5.56
N LEU A 800 3.86 -38.98 4.90
CA LEU A 800 4.10 -37.90 3.95
C LEU A 800 3.23 -36.68 4.30
N THR A 801 3.78 -35.70 5.01
CA THR A 801 3.04 -34.50 5.42
C THR A 801 2.97 -33.46 4.28
N PHE A 802 1.99 -32.55 4.34
CA PHE A 802 1.86 -31.46 3.37
C PHE A 802 3.12 -30.56 3.28
N PRO A 803 3.74 -30.11 4.40
CA PRO A 803 4.99 -29.35 4.34
C PRO A 803 6.16 -30.10 3.69
N ARG A 804 6.31 -31.41 3.95
CA ARG A 804 7.32 -32.25 3.27
C ARG A 804 7.05 -32.34 1.77
N SER A 805 5.77 -32.47 1.38
CA SER A 805 5.35 -32.52 -0.02
C SER A 805 5.67 -31.21 -0.76
N ALA A 806 5.36 -30.06 -0.15
CA ALA A 806 5.67 -28.73 -0.66
C ALA A 806 7.18 -28.49 -0.79
N SER A 807 7.96 -28.90 0.22
CA SER A 807 9.41 -28.87 0.22
C SER A 807 9.98 -29.65 -0.98
N VAL A 808 9.66 -30.95 -1.12
CA VAL A 808 10.15 -31.81 -2.22
C VAL A 808 9.87 -31.17 -3.60
N LEU A 809 8.66 -30.65 -3.80
CA LEU A 809 8.26 -30.04 -5.08
C LEU A 809 9.01 -28.74 -5.37
N GLY A 810 9.17 -27.86 -4.38
CA GLY A 810 9.85 -26.57 -4.56
C GLY A 810 11.37 -26.70 -4.70
N TYR A 811 12.03 -27.63 -4.00
CA TYR A 811 13.45 -27.90 -4.21
C TYR A 811 13.70 -28.51 -5.61
N CYS A 812 12.88 -29.47 -6.04
CA CYS A 812 12.98 -30.08 -7.37
C CYS A 812 12.66 -29.12 -8.52
N PHE A 813 12.24 -27.89 -8.25
CA PHE A 813 11.97 -26.83 -9.22
C PHE A 813 13.23 -26.16 -9.78
N LEU A 814 14.40 -26.36 -9.14
CA LEU A 814 15.64 -25.66 -9.46
C LEU A 814 16.12 -25.79 -10.93
N PRO A 815 16.02 -26.95 -11.63
CA PRO A 815 16.36 -27.01 -13.04
C PRO A 815 15.55 -26.02 -13.90
N LEU A 816 14.25 -25.81 -13.61
CA LEU A 816 13.43 -24.81 -14.29
C LEU A 816 13.89 -23.38 -13.97
N VAL A 817 14.31 -23.10 -12.73
CA VAL A 817 14.97 -21.83 -12.35
C VAL A 817 16.21 -21.55 -13.20
N LEU A 818 17.06 -22.54 -13.43
CA LEU A 818 18.24 -22.37 -14.29
C LEU A 818 17.85 -22.10 -15.75
N THR A 819 16.79 -22.74 -16.27
CA THR A 819 16.31 -22.43 -17.62
C THR A 819 15.70 -21.05 -17.75
N SER A 820 14.99 -20.54 -16.73
CA SER A 820 14.45 -19.18 -16.78
C SER A 820 15.53 -18.10 -16.63
N LEU A 821 16.64 -18.39 -15.93
CA LEU A 821 17.85 -17.55 -15.95
C LEU A 821 18.43 -17.41 -17.36
N ILE A 822 18.59 -18.54 -18.06
CA ILE A 822 19.04 -18.56 -19.46
C ILE A 822 18.04 -17.80 -20.36
N GLY A 823 16.74 -17.92 -20.07
CA GLY A 823 15.65 -17.18 -20.72
C GLY A 823 15.66 -15.65 -20.52
N ILE A 824 16.46 -15.12 -19.60
CA ILE A 824 16.74 -13.66 -19.53
C ILE A 824 17.69 -13.24 -20.66
N LEU A 825 18.68 -14.07 -20.98
CA LEU A 825 19.70 -13.75 -21.98
C LEU A 825 19.28 -14.15 -23.41
N LEU A 826 18.63 -15.31 -23.56
CA LEU A 826 18.29 -15.92 -24.85
C LEU A 826 16.77 -16.12 -25.01
N PRO A 827 16.20 -15.96 -26.21
CA PRO A 827 14.78 -16.21 -26.45
C PRO A 827 14.46 -17.72 -26.42
N MET A 828 13.46 -18.10 -25.62
CA MET A 828 13.08 -19.50 -25.35
C MET A 828 12.00 -20.04 -26.31
N ASP A 829 11.63 -19.28 -27.34
CA ASP A 829 10.76 -19.70 -28.45
C ASP A 829 11.51 -20.43 -29.58
N THR A 830 12.83 -20.55 -29.46
CA THR A 830 13.70 -21.31 -30.35
C THR A 830 13.62 -22.82 -30.08
N MET A 831 14.00 -23.66 -31.06
CA MET A 831 14.14 -25.12 -30.85
C MET A 831 15.07 -25.46 -29.68
N PHE A 832 16.11 -24.66 -29.47
CA PHE A 832 16.99 -24.77 -28.30
C PHE A 832 16.23 -24.54 -26.99
N GLY A 833 15.39 -23.51 -26.91
CA GLY A 833 14.52 -23.25 -25.75
C GLY A 833 13.59 -24.43 -25.44
N TYR A 834 12.90 -24.96 -26.46
CA TYR A 834 12.03 -26.14 -26.28
C TYR A 834 12.76 -27.39 -25.78
N LEU A 835 13.95 -27.69 -26.33
CA LEU A 835 14.77 -28.82 -25.90
C LEU A 835 15.30 -28.61 -24.46
N LEU A 836 15.77 -27.40 -24.15
CA LEU A 836 16.28 -27.04 -22.83
C LEU A 836 15.18 -27.12 -21.74
N THR A 837 13.99 -26.57 -22.01
CA THR A 837 12.85 -26.67 -21.09
C THR A 837 12.38 -28.12 -20.94
N SER A 838 12.28 -28.90 -22.03
CA SER A 838 11.92 -30.32 -21.95
C SER A 838 12.92 -31.14 -21.12
N ALA A 839 14.23 -30.88 -21.27
CA ALA A 839 15.27 -31.51 -20.48
C ALA A 839 15.15 -31.14 -18.99
N ALA A 840 14.91 -29.87 -18.66
CA ALA A 840 14.72 -29.41 -17.29
C ALA A 840 13.46 -30.00 -16.64
N VAL A 841 12.33 -30.06 -17.35
CA VAL A 841 11.11 -30.75 -16.88
C VAL A 841 11.38 -32.22 -16.60
N GLY A 842 12.10 -32.91 -17.50
CA GLY A 842 12.53 -34.30 -17.30
C GLY A 842 13.38 -34.46 -16.04
N TRP A 843 14.31 -33.54 -15.79
CA TRP A 843 15.17 -33.50 -14.60
C TRP A 843 14.35 -33.27 -13.31
N CYS A 844 13.46 -32.27 -13.30
CA CYS A 844 12.55 -31.99 -12.17
C CYS A 844 11.71 -33.23 -11.82
N THR A 845 11.12 -33.86 -12.84
CA THR A 845 10.30 -35.07 -12.70
C THR A 845 11.12 -36.25 -12.19
N TYR A 846 12.33 -36.45 -12.72
CA TYR A 846 13.21 -37.52 -12.29
C TYR A 846 13.63 -37.36 -10.82
N SER A 847 14.12 -36.19 -10.42
CA SER A 847 14.50 -35.91 -9.03
C SER A 847 13.30 -36.07 -8.09
N SER A 848 12.18 -35.41 -8.40
CA SER A 848 10.99 -35.39 -7.56
C SER A 848 10.37 -36.77 -7.37
N SER A 849 10.26 -37.58 -8.44
CA SER A 849 9.76 -38.97 -8.33
C SER A 849 10.68 -39.87 -7.50
N GLY A 850 12.00 -39.63 -7.52
CA GLY A 850 12.95 -40.33 -6.66
C GLY A 850 12.71 -40.03 -5.18
N MET A 851 12.57 -38.74 -4.84
CA MET A 851 12.31 -38.30 -3.47
C MET A 851 10.95 -38.77 -2.93
N PHE A 852 9.88 -38.69 -3.73
CA PHE A 852 8.56 -39.17 -3.32
C PHE A 852 8.51 -40.70 -3.13
N CYS A 853 9.22 -41.49 -3.95
CA CYS A 853 9.37 -42.93 -3.73
C CYS A 853 10.18 -43.26 -2.46
N ALA A 854 11.21 -42.47 -2.13
CA ALA A 854 12.00 -42.65 -0.90
C ALA A 854 11.19 -42.33 0.37
N VAL A 855 10.55 -41.16 0.43
CA VAL A 855 9.77 -40.71 1.61
C VAL A 855 8.49 -41.52 1.78
N GLY A 856 7.74 -41.76 0.69
CA GLY A 856 6.49 -42.51 0.72
C GLY A 856 6.66 -44.04 0.81
N ARG A 857 7.89 -44.56 0.86
CA ARG A 857 8.24 -46.00 0.84
C ARG A 857 7.69 -46.78 -0.38
N MET A 858 7.28 -46.08 -1.45
CA MET A 858 6.65 -46.64 -2.65
C MET A 858 7.68 -47.26 -3.61
N ARG A 859 8.21 -48.43 -3.25
CA ARG A 859 9.16 -49.18 -4.10
C ARG A 859 8.49 -49.69 -5.38
N GLY A 860 9.16 -49.56 -6.52
CA GLY A 860 8.69 -50.05 -7.83
C GLY A 860 7.66 -49.16 -8.56
N MET A 861 7.00 -48.22 -7.88
CA MET A 861 5.90 -47.41 -8.44
C MET A 861 6.35 -46.07 -9.07
N ARG A 862 7.65 -45.86 -9.29
CA ARG A 862 8.23 -44.55 -9.70
C ARG A 862 7.64 -43.99 -10.99
N GLY A 863 7.27 -44.83 -11.95
CA GLY A 863 6.62 -44.39 -13.20
C GLY A 863 5.21 -43.82 -12.98
N LEU A 864 4.43 -44.42 -12.07
CA LEU A 864 3.09 -43.97 -11.72
C LEU A 864 3.12 -42.63 -10.96
N VAL A 865 4.12 -42.47 -10.07
CA VAL A 865 4.41 -41.21 -9.36
C VAL A 865 4.94 -40.12 -10.29
N ALA A 866 5.75 -40.48 -11.30
CA ALA A 866 6.36 -39.52 -12.22
C ALA A 866 5.34 -38.82 -13.15
N TYR A 867 4.25 -39.49 -13.55
CA TYR A 867 3.27 -38.91 -14.47
C TYR A 867 2.60 -37.60 -13.97
N PRO A 868 1.97 -37.54 -12.78
CA PRO A 868 1.36 -36.30 -12.29
C PRO A 868 2.41 -35.23 -11.95
N LEU A 869 3.63 -35.63 -11.54
CA LEU A 869 4.76 -34.71 -11.32
C LEU A 869 5.22 -34.07 -12.64
N ALA A 870 5.28 -34.84 -13.73
CA ALA A 870 5.62 -34.32 -15.05
C ALA A 870 4.60 -33.26 -15.50
N LEU A 871 3.30 -33.54 -15.35
CA LEU A 871 2.24 -32.59 -15.71
C LEU A 871 2.40 -31.27 -14.94
N PHE A 872 2.65 -31.33 -13.63
CA PHE A 872 2.92 -30.15 -12.80
C PHE A 872 4.11 -29.32 -13.31
N TYR A 873 5.27 -29.93 -13.57
CA TYR A 873 6.45 -29.20 -14.07
C TYR A 873 6.31 -28.73 -15.53
N VAL A 874 5.59 -29.46 -16.38
CA VAL A 874 5.27 -29.05 -17.77
C VAL A 874 4.53 -27.71 -17.78
N VAL A 875 3.55 -27.50 -16.89
CA VAL A 875 2.81 -26.22 -16.82
C VAL A 875 3.76 -25.04 -16.56
N PHE A 876 4.73 -25.19 -15.65
CA PHE A 876 5.72 -24.14 -15.42
C PHE A 876 6.67 -23.95 -16.60
N GLY A 877 7.16 -25.04 -17.22
CA GLY A 877 8.00 -24.96 -18.42
C GLY A 877 7.30 -24.22 -19.59
N ILE A 878 6.02 -24.51 -19.81
CA ILE A 878 5.16 -23.80 -20.77
C ILE A 878 5.08 -22.31 -20.43
N MET A 879 4.87 -21.95 -19.16
CA MET A 879 4.86 -20.53 -18.73
C MET A 879 6.20 -19.84 -19.00
N GLY A 880 7.33 -20.53 -18.84
CA GLY A 880 8.66 -19.98 -19.17
C GLY A 880 8.79 -19.63 -20.66
N ILE A 881 8.40 -20.56 -21.54
CA ILE A 881 8.43 -20.38 -22.99
C ILE A 881 7.49 -19.23 -23.42
N PHE A 882 6.24 -19.22 -22.96
CA PHE A 882 5.24 -18.20 -23.33
C PHE A 882 5.51 -16.81 -22.71
N SER A 883 6.27 -16.73 -21.61
CA SER A 883 6.77 -15.44 -21.11
C SER A 883 7.72 -14.82 -22.15
N SER A 884 8.71 -15.58 -22.63
CA SER A 884 9.72 -15.10 -23.60
C SER A 884 9.11 -14.67 -24.94
N ARG A 885 8.04 -15.35 -25.39
CA ARG A 885 7.30 -15.02 -26.63
C ARG A 885 6.74 -13.59 -26.70
N GLY A 886 6.66 -12.89 -25.57
CA GLY A 886 6.29 -11.46 -25.54
C GLY A 886 7.28 -10.52 -26.25
N SER A 887 8.53 -10.95 -26.48
CA SER A 887 9.59 -10.10 -27.02
C SER A 887 9.69 -10.09 -28.55
N GLY A 888 9.23 -11.13 -29.25
CA GLY A 888 9.52 -11.31 -30.68
C GLY A 888 8.71 -10.39 -31.60
N THR A 889 7.42 -10.20 -31.32
CA THR A 889 6.51 -9.39 -32.14
C THR A 889 6.72 -7.88 -32.00
N LEU A 890 7.35 -7.42 -30.92
CA LEU A 890 7.68 -6.01 -30.73
C LEU A 890 8.93 -5.59 -31.53
N ALA A 891 9.93 -6.46 -31.67
CA ALA A 891 11.11 -6.19 -32.49
C ALA A 891 10.80 -6.19 -34.00
N ALA A 892 9.88 -7.04 -34.45
CA ALA A 892 9.45 -7.08 -35.85
C ALA A 892 8.62 -5.84 -36.27
N LYS A 893 7.89 -5.20 -35.34
CA LYS A 893 7.04 -4.03 -35.63
C LYS A 893 7.77 -2.67 -35.55
N THR A 894 8.99 -2.61 -35.02
CA THR A 894 9.79 -1.36 -34.98
C THR A 894 10.74 -1.19 -36.16
N GLY A 895 10.79 -2.14 -37.10
CA GLY A 895 11.57 -2.03 -38.34
C GLY A 895 10.81 -1.42 -39.54
N SER A 896 9.54 -1.05 -39.38
CA SER A 896 8.68 -0.59 -40.49
C SER A 896 7.54 0.33 -40.03
N PHE A 897 7.87 1.46 -39.38
CA PHE A 897 7.03 2.68 -39.32
C PHE A 897 7.92 3.90 -39.05
#